data_AF-A0A2N2CG05-F1
#
_entry.id   AF-A0A2N2CG05-F1
#
_cell.length_a   1.000
_cell.length_b   1.000
_cell.length_c   1.000
_cell.angle_alpha   90.00
_cell.angle_beta   90.00
_cell.angle_gamma   90.00
#
_symmetry.space_group_name_H-M   'P 1'
#
loop_
_entity.id
_entity.type
_entity.pdbx_description
1 polymer ?
#
loop_
_entity_poly.entity_id
_entity_poly.type
_entity_poly.pdbx_seq_one_letter_code
_entity_poly.pdbx_strand_id
1 'polypeptide(L)'
;MDRQQYNIIELLEYIDPSMLDYTEWVSVGMALKDEGHTAADFDAWSRRDIGRYHPGECFKKWDTFKGSATPVTAGTVVQMAKDGGWVPPHHENRELGWDDIIGSRDNLVVIDKNWLEGREVLEPNKWNPVEQLVKYLETLFQSTENVGYVTSSWEKDGRHMPTKGASDRTAGELIQQLNNCKGDIGSVLGDYKPEVGAWIRFNPLDGKGVKNDNVTEFRYALVESDDMELDKQNAIIRELELPVACLVHSGGKSIHAIVKIDAANYDEYRKRVDYLYEVCKKNGLKVDTQNKNPSRLSRMPGIMRNGQKQFLIDTNIGKESWNEWKEWIEGINDDLPEPENIGDLWDNLPELSPPLIHGMLRQGHKLLLAGPSKAGKSYSLIEMCISIAEGKRWLNWDCAQGKIMYVNLELDRASCLHRFKDVYTALGWAPNNLSNIDIWNLRGKSVPMDKLAPKLIRRAQKKNYIAIVIDPIYKVITGDENSADQMAHFVNQFDKICTELGSAVIYCHHHSKGGQGNKKSMDRASGSGVFARDPDALLDLIELELSDDVLNNEINKALCNVCINWLNKYAEAYMDERVSQDDMCSQNAMLDHCKKALSIEQDKAMQKDLYAARDAVKSISAWRIEGTLREFPKFKPVNLWFEYPVHKVDKSEILEGIKLDTERAPWKKNLSKKKTPDEAKQERKVSVDLAIEACGINGQVTIEGLSEYMGVTDKTVRNRLKEHGGYWVDDGKVGKKK
;
A
#
# COMPACT_ATOMS: atom_id res chain seq x y z
N MET A 1 0.99 -29.19 8.72
CA MET A 1 2.33 -28.83 9.24
C MET A 1 3.34 -29.42 8.26
N ASP A 2 3.79 -28.62 7.29
CA ASP A 2 4.77 -29.03 6.27
C ASP A 2 6.05 -29.54 6.92
N ARG A 3 6.36 -30.83 6.77
CA ARG A 3 7.72 -31.32 7.01
C ARG A 3 8.59 -30.93 5.81
N GLN A 4 9.04 -29.67 5.79
CA GLN A 4 10.27 -29.34 5.08
C GLN A 4 11.38 -30.21 5.68
N GLN A 5 11.88 -31.18 4.90
CA GLN A 5 12.96 -32.06 5.33
C GLN A 5 14.26 -31.25 5.31
N TYR A 6 14.48 -30.45 6.37
CA TYR A 6 15.76 -29.79 6.60
C TYR A 6 16.83 -30.85 6.81
N ASN A 7 18.04 -30.61 6.32
CA ASN A 7 19.17 -31.50 6.58
C ASN A 7 19.48 -31.47 8.08
N ILE A 8 19.02 -32.49 8.81
CA ILE A 8 19.11 -32.56 10.26
C ILE A 8 20.57 -32.51 10.76
N ILE A 9 21.55 -32.94 9.94
CA ILE A 9 22.98 -32.83 10.26
C ILE A 9 23.43 -31.36 10.34
N GLU A 10 22.96 -30.49 9.46
CA GLU A 10 23.29 -29.05 9.48
C GLU A 10 22.71 -28.36 10.72
N LEU A 11 21.53 -28.81 11.16
CA LEU A 11 20.89 -28.29 12.37
C LEU A 11 21.67 -28.63 13.65
N LEU A 12 22.38 -29.76 13.66
CA LEU A 12 23.23 -30.15 14.80
C LEU A 12 24.38 -29.16 15.06
N GLU A 13 24.74 -28.28 14.11
CA GLU A 13 25.72 -27.22 14.35
C GLU A 13 25.23 -26.18 15.35
N TYR A 14 23.91 -26.01 15.47
CA TYR A 14 23.26 -25.02 16.33
C TYR A 14 22.80 -25.61 17.67
N ILE A 15 23.07 -26.91 17.90
CA ILE A 15 22.71 -27.61 19.14
C ILE A 15 24.01 -28.06 19.81
N ASP A 16 24.34 -27.43 20.94
CA ASP A 16 25.50 -27.82 21.75
C ASP A 16 25.13 -28.99 22.68
N PRO A 17 25.72 -30.20 22.51
CA PRO A 17 25.40 -31.35 23.36
C PRO A 17 25.73 -31.12 24.83
N SER A 18 26.65 -30.21 25.18
CA SER A 18 27.01 -29.90 26.57
C SER A 18 25.90 -29.17 27.34
N MET A 19 24.98 -28.53 26.61
CA MET A 19 23.84 -27.80 27.18
C MET A 19 22.59 -28.68 27.34
N LEU A 20 22.61 -29.90 26.81
CA LEU A 20 21.47 -30.81 26.85
C LEU A 20 21.49 -31.73 28.07
N ASP A 21 20.29 -32.10 28.53
CA ASP A 21 20.11 -33.20 29.47
C ASP A 21 20.16 -34.57 28.76
N TYR A 22 20.16 -35.66 29.54
CA TYR A 22 20.26 -37.02 28.99
C TYR A 22 19.07 -37.38 28.09
N THR A 23 17.87 -36.87 28.39
CA THR A 23 16.65 -37.17 27.64
C THR A 23 16.65 -36.45 26.30
N GLU A 24 17.07 -35.19 26.28
CA GLU A 24 17.22 -34.38 25.08
C GLU A 24 18.32 -34.94 24.18
N TRP A 25 19.47 -35.32 24.76
CA TRP A 25 20.55 -35.99 24.04
C TRP A 25 20.09 -37.30 23.39
N VAL A 26 19.31 -38.13 24.10
CA VAL A 26 18.69 -39.33 23.54
C VAL A 26 17.69 -39.00 22.43
N SER A 27 16.93 -37.91 22.58
CA SER A 27 15.93 -37.47 21.59
C SER A 27 16.57 -37.08 20.26
N VAL A 28 17.72 -36.40 20.28
CA VAL A 28 18.52 -36.11 19.08
C VAL A 28 18.97 -37.41 18.40
N GLY A 29 19.45 -38.39 19.17
CA GLY A 29 19.85 -39.69 18.64
C GLY A 29 18.68 -40.48 18.02
N MET A 30 17.49 -40.43 18.62
CA MET A 30 16.29 -41.07 18.07
C MET A 30 15.83 -40.39 16.77
N ALA A 31 15.83 -39.05 16.72
CA ALA A 31 15.44 -38.30 15.53
C ALA A 31 16.39 -38.54 14.36
N LEU A 32 17.71 -38.61 14.61
CA LEU A 32 18.70 -38.96 13.58
C LEU A 32 18.45 -40.35 13.00
N LYS A 33 18.08 -41.32 13.85
CA LYS A 33 17.81 -42.69 13.41
C LYS A 33 16.52 -42.80 12.59
N ASP A 34 15.48 -42.04 12.96
CA ASP A 34 14.20 -41.96 12.24
C ASP A 34 14.38 -41.37 10.83
N GLU A 35 15.23 -40.35 10.70
CA GLU A 35 15.58 -39.72 9.40
C GLU A 35 16.60 -40.52 8.58
N GLY A 36 17.04 -41.69 9.05
CA GLY A 36 17.93 -42.59 8.30
C GLY A 36 19.42 -42.27 8.38
N HIS A 37 19.87 -41.47 9.35
CA HIS A 37 21.30 -41.22 9.61
C HIS A 37 21.98 -42.36 10.36
N THR A 38 23.30 -42.25 10.56
CA THR A 38 24.11 -43.33 11.15
C THR A 38 24.48 -43.06 12.61
N ALA A 39 24.81 -44.12 13.34
CA ALA A 39 25.37 -44.01 14.69
C ALA A 39 26.66 -43.17 14.76
N ALA A 40 27.40 -43.10 13.63
CA ALA A 40 28.60 -42.29 13.53
C ALA A 40 28.30 -40.78 13.52
N ASP A 41 27.18 -40.35 12.93
CA ASP A 41 26.75 -38.95 12.93
C ASP A 41 26.38 -38.49 14.35
N PHE A 42 25.66 -39.35 15.08
CA PHE A 42 25.31 -39.12 16.49
C PHE A 42 26.55 -39.09 17.41
N ASP A 43 27.51 -39.98 17.18
CA ASP A 43 28.78 -40.00 17.91
C ASP A 43 29.64 -38.77 17.60
N ALA A 44 29.74 -38.36 16.33
CA ALA A 44 30.50 -37.19 15.90
C ALA A 44 29.96 -35.88 16.50
N TRP A 45 28.64 -35.72 16.58
CA TRP A 45 28.02 -34.59 17.27
C TRP A 45 28.25 -34.65 18.78
N SER A 46 28.04 -35.81 19.41
CA SER A 46 28.19 -35.99 20.87
C SER A 46 29.62 -35.73 21.37
N ARG A 47 30.64 -35.96 20.53
CA ARG A 47 32.06 -35.68 20.86
C ARG A 47 32.37 -34.24 21.21
N ARG A 48 31.49 -33.28 20.86
CA ARG A 48 31.69 -31.86 21.19
C ARG A 48 31.55 -31.60 22.70
N ASP A 49 30.85 -32.46 23.43
CA ASP A 49 30.82 -32.45 24.90
C ASP A 49 32.00 -33.23 25.48
N ILE A 50 33.18 -32.60 25.51
CA ILE A 50 34.43 -33.22 25.96
C ILE A 50 34.35 -33.70 27.43
N GLY A 51 33.48 -33.08 28.24
CA GLY A 51 33.36 -33.37 29.68
C GLY A 51 32.54 -34.62 29.99
N ARG A 52 31.52 -34.92 29.18
CA ARG A 52 30.61 -36.06 29.39
C ARG A 52 30.73 -37.16 28.34
N TYR A 53 31.43 -36.93 27.23
CA TYR A 53 31.57 -37.91 26.15
C TYR A 53 32.44 -39.12 26.54
N HIS A 54 31.91 -40.33 26.34
CA HIS A 54 32.65 -41.58 26.48
C HIS A 54 32.72 -42.36 25.14
N PRO A 55 33.92 -42.74 24.65
CA PRO A 55 34.06 -43.48 23.40
C PRO A 55 33.22 -44.76 23.36
N GLY A 56 32.39 -44.90 22.32
CA GLY A 56 31.56 -46.09 22.09
C GLY A 56 30.21 -46.10 22.82
N GLU A 57 29.89 -45.09 23.63
CA GLU A 57 28.59 -44.96 24.30
C GLU A 57 27.45 -44.70 23.31
N CYS A 58 27.66 -43.79 22.35
CA CYS A 58 26.68 -43.45 21.31
C CYS A 58 26.27 -44.68 20.49
N PHE A 59 27.21 -45.53 20.10
CA PHE A 59 26.94 -46.77 19.34
C PHE A 59 26.12 -47.77 20.15
N LYS A 60 26.47 -48.00 21.42
CA LYS A 60 25.69 -48.87 22.30
C LYS A 60 24.27 -48.34 22.50
N LYS A 61 24.12 -47.02 22.64
CA LYS A 61 22.80 -46.40 22.83
C LYS A 61 21.98 -46.44 21.54
N TRP A 62 22.61 -46.26 20.39
CA TRP A 62 21.97 -46.31 19.08
C TRP A 62 21.23 -47.62 18.82
N ASP A 63 21.81 -48.74 19.24
CA ASP A 63 21.20 -50.08 19.11
C ASP A 63 19.97 -50.27 20.02
N THR A 64 19.82 -49.44 21.06
CA THR A 64 18.65 -49.47 21.95
C THR A 64 17.44 -48.73 21.41
N PHE A 65 17.61 -47.84 20.42
CA PHE A 65 16.50 -47.11 19.80
C PHE A 65 15.65 -48.07 18.96
N LYS A 66 14.49 -48.45 19.50
CA LYS A 66 13.45 -49.27 18.86
C LYS A 66 12.21 -48.39 18.66
N GLY A 67 11.51 -48.56 17.54
CA GLY A 67 10.35 -47.74 17.18
C GLY A 67 9.36 -47.60 18.34
N SER A 68 9.02 -46.35 18.66
CA SER A 68 8.04 -45.96 19.69
C SER A 68 6.68 -45.68 19.04
N ALA A 69 5.58 -45.83 19.80
CA ALA A 69 4.23 -45.43 19.37
C ALA A 69 4.08 -43.90 19.20
N THR A 70 4.98 -43.12 19.82
CA THR A 70 5.19 -41.68 19.61
C THR A 70 6.63 -41.46 19.17
N PRO A 71 6.92 -41.43 17.84
CA PRO A 71 8.29 -41.26 17.36
C PRO A 71 8.78 -39.82 17.58
N VAL A 72 9.99 -39.68 18.13
CA VAL A 72 10.72 -38.41 18.14
C VAL A 72 11.21 -38.18 16.71
N THR A 73 10.79 -37.08 16.08
CA THR A 73 11.00 -36.83 14.64
C THR A 73 11.90 -35.60 14.43
N ALA A 74 12.32 -35.35 13.19
CA ALA A 74 13.16 -34.18 12.84
C ALA A 74 12.62 -32.84 13.37
N GLY A 75 11.30 -32.70 13.56
CA GLY A 75 10.70 -31.49 14.13
C GLY A 75 11.23 -31.12 15.52
N THR A 76 11.61 -32.11 16.34
CA THR A 76 12.22 -31.88 17.66
C THR A 76 13.62 -31.27 17.53
N VAL A 77 14.42 -31.75 16.58
CA VAL A 77 15.77 -31.21 16.33
C VAL A 77 15.71 -29.83 15.68
N VAL A 78 14.72 -29.57 14.81
CA VAL A 78 14.45 -28.24 14.26
C VAL A 78 14.11 -27.23 15.36
N GLN A 79 13.28 -27.62 16.32
CA GLN A 79 12.94 -26.74 17.45
C GLN A 79 14.16 -26.48 18.33
N MET A 80 14.92 -27.50 18.69
CA MET A 80 16.17 -27.36 19.47
C MET A 80 17.19 -26.47 18.75
N ALA A 81 17.32 -26.58 17.42
CA ALA A 81 18.20 -25.71 16.65
C ALA A 81 17.72 -24.25 16.64
N LYS A 82 16.41 -23.99 16.55
CA LYS A 82 15.83 -22.63 16.64
C LYS A 82 16.11 -22.00 18.00
N ASP A 83 15.94 -22.77 19.07
CA ASP A 83 16.23 -22.33 20.44
C ASP A 83 17.74 -22.05 20.62
N GLY A 84 18.60 -22.78 19.90
CA GLY A 84 20.04 -22.55 19.76
C GLY A 84 20.44 -21.41 18.80
N GLY A 85 19.49 -20.66 18.25
CA GLY A 85 19.73 -19.49 17.40
C GLY A 85 19.76 -19.75 15.89
N TRP A 86 19.36 -20.95 15.44
CA TRP A 86 19.18 -21.25 14.02
C TRP A 86 17.95 -20.52 13.46
N VAL A 87 18.13 -19.77 12.38
CA VAL A 87 17.04 -19.12 11.63
C VAL A 87 16.91 -19.82 10.28
N PRO A 88 15.70 -20.31 9.89
CA PRO A 88 15.52 -20.96 8.60
C PRO A 88 15.98 -20.06 7.45
N PRO A 89 16.83 -20.53 6.53
CA PRO A 89 17.25 -19.73 5.39
C PRO A 89 16.02 -19.41 4.52
N HIS A 90 15.68 -18.12 4.42
CA HIS A 90 14.74 -17.62 3.42
C HIS A 90 15.31 -17.93 2.04
N HIS A 91 14.64 -18.79 1.28
CA HIS A 91 15.11 -19.26 -0.02
C HIS A 91 15.54 -18.10 -0.95
N GLU A 92 16.67 -18.35 -1.61
CA GLU A 92 17.31 -17.48 -2.59
C GLU A 92 16.39 -17.10 -3.76
N ASN A 93 16.47 -15.81 -4.10
CA ASN A 93 16.54 -15.25 -5.45
C ASN A 93 15.96 -16.08 -6.61
N ARG A 94 14.66 -15.88 -6.84
CA ARG A 94 14.17 -15.76 -8.22
C ARG A 94 14.16 -14.28 -8.59
N GLU A 95 14.70 -13.92 -9.75
CA GLU A 95 14.42 -12.62 -10.37
C GLU A 95 12.92 -12.54 -10.63
N LEU A 96 12.23 -11.78 -9.78
CA LEU A 96 10.80 -11.53 -9.89
C LEU A 96 10.55 -10.55 -11.04
N GLY A 97 9.59 -10.91 -11.89
CA GLY A 97 9.12 -10.08 -12.99
C GLY A 97 8.44 -8.81 -12.47
N TRP A 98 8.23 -7.84 -13.37
CA TRP A 98 7.64 -6.54 -13.05
C TRP A 98 6.21 -6.61 -12.45
N ASP A 99 5.55 -7.76 -12.54
CA ASP A 99 4.16 -8.01 -12.13
C ASP A 99 4.03 -8.93 -10.90
N ASP A 100 5.12 -9.32 -10.25
CA ASP A 100 5.05 -10.23 -9.10
C ASP A 100 4.65 -9.48 -7.81
N ILE A 101 3.53 -9.91 -7.22
CA ILE A 101 3.02 -9.43 -5.92
C ILE A 101 3.80 -10.13 -4.80
N ILE A 102 4.29 -9.35 -3.83
CA ILE A 102 4.98 -9.87 -2.65
C ILE A 102 4.09 -9.65 -1.43
N GLY A 103 3.85 -10.72 -0.67
CA GLY A 103 3.20 -10.70 0.63
C GLY A 103 1.90 -11.49 0.63
N SER A 104 2.02 -12.81 0.69
CA SER A 104 1.09 -13.82 1.24
C SER A 104 1.70 -15.21 0.99
N ARG A 105 1.50 -16.17 1.89
CA ARG A 105 1.61 -17.59 1.50
C ARG A 105 0.72 -17.80 0.28
N ASP A 106 1.13 -18.60 -0.71
CA ASP A 106 0.44 -18.73 -2.00
C ASP A 106 -1.11 -18.74 -1.88
N ASN A 107 -1.76 -17.58 -2.09
CA ASN A 107 -3.19 -17.29 -1.84
C ASN A 107 -4.21 -18.22 -2.51
N LEU A 108 -3.76 -19.20 -3.29
CA LEU A 108 -4.58 -20.06 -4.11
C LEU A 108 -4.40 -21.54 -3.77
N VAL A 109 -3.70 -21.89 -2.68
CA VAL A 109 -3.52 -23.29 -2.24
C VAL A 109 -4.62 -23.66 -1.25
N VAL A 110 -5.36 -24.72 -1.57
CA VAL A 110 -6.45 -25.32 -0.79
C VAL A 110 -6.10 -26.76 -0.39
N ILE A 111 -5.35 -27.47 -1.23
CA ILE A 111 -5.03 -28.90 -1.04
C ILE A 111 -3.63 -29.06 -0.42
N ASP A 112 -3.56 -29.71 0.75
CA ASP A 112 -2.31 -30.24 1.29
C ASP A 112 -1.94 -31.53 0.54
N LYS A 113 -0.95 -31.42 -0.35
CA LYS A 113 -0.50 -32.51 -1.24
C LYS A 113 0.00 -33.74 -0.48
N ASN A 114 0.37 -33.60 0.79
CA ASN A 114 0.88 -34.71 1.60
C ASN A 114 -0.22 -35.59 2.18
N TRP A 115 -1.47 -35.11 2.23
CA TRP A 115 -2.61 -35.78 2.86
C TRP A 115 -3.76 -36.11 1.89
N LEU A 116 -3.58 -35.87 0.59
CA LEU A 116 -4.57 -36.17 -0.44
C LEU A 116 -4.74 -37.69 -0.64
N GLU A 117 -5.85 -38.24 -0.15
CA GLU A 117 -6.27 -39.61 -0.45
C GLU A 117 -6.92 -39.68 -1.85
N GLY A 118 -6.47 -40.61 -2.69
CA GLY A 118 -7.03 -40.81 -4.03
C GLY A 118 -8.50 -41.26 -3.96
N ARG A 119 -9.33 -40.75 -4.87
CA ARG A 119 -10.75 -41.12 -4.95
C ARG A 119 -11.02 -41.99 -6.18
N GLU A 120 -11.31 -43.26 -5.95
CA GLU A 120 -11.53 -44.25 -7.00
C GLU A 120 -12.57 -43.81 -8.04
N VAL A 121 -12.24 -43.99 -9.33
CA VAL A 121 -13.17 -43.77 -10.44
C VAL A 121 -13.88 -45.08 -10.77
N LEU A 122 -15.17 -45.16 -10.43
CA LEU A 122 -15.98 -46.36 -10.67
C LEU A 122 -16.59 -46.34 -12.08
N GLU A 123 -16.46 -47.46 -12.79
CA GLU A 123 -17.17 -47.67 -14.05
C GLU A 123 -18.69 -47.80 -13.83
N PRO A 124 -19.52 -47.43 -14.83
CA PRO A 124 -20.96 -47.61 -14.74
C PRO A 124 -21.34 -49.10 -14.64
N ASN A 125 -22.10 -49.47 -13.60
CA ASN A 125 -22.61 -50.83 -13.39
C ASN A 125 -23.41 -51.36 -14.59
N LYS A 126 -24.16 -50.48 -15.28
CA LYS A 126 -24.89 -50.79 -16.50
C LYS A 126 -24.40 -49.89 -17.64
N TRP A 127 -23.90 -50.51 -18.70
CA TRP A 127 -23.40 -49.78 -19.87
C TRP A 127 -24.55 -49.43 -20.81
N ASN A 128 -24.89 -48.13 -20.87
CA ASN A 128 -25.87 -47.59 -21.81
C ASN A 128 -25.25 -46.42 -22.58
N PRO A 129 -24.65 -46.68 -23.75
CA PRO A 129 -24.01 -45.67 -24.59
C PRO A 129 -24.87 -44.43 -24.86
N VAL A 130 -26.15 -44.66 -25.19
CA VAL A 130 -27.08 -43.60 -25.62
C VAL A 130 -27.36 -42.66 -24.45
N GLU A 131 -27.67 -43.22 -23.28
CA GLU A 131 -27.96 -42.45 -22.08
C GLU A 131 -26.76 -41.60 -21.62
N GLN A 132 -25.55 -42.14 -21.74
CA GLN A 132 -24.31 -41.41 -21.44
C GLN A 132 -24.16 -40.16 -22.31
N LEU A 133 -24.39 -40.29 -23.62
CA LEU A 133 -24.26 -39.16 -24.53
C LEU A 133 -25.43 -38.18 -24.43
N VAL A 134 -26.68 -38.67 -24.28
CA VAL A 134 -27.85 -37.82 -24.08
C VAL A 134 -27.68 -36.97 -22.83
N LYS A 135 -27.28 -37.56 -21.70
CA LYS A 135 -27.04 -36.82 -20.46
C LYS A 135 -25.95 -35.75 -20.63
N TYR A 136 -24.88 -36.06 -21.38
CA TYR A 136 -23.82 -35.08 -21.68
C TYR A 136 -24.36 -33.89 -22.47
N LEU A 137 -25.17 -34.15 -23.50
CA LEU A 137 -25.77 -33.11 -24.34
C LEU A 137 -26.74 -32.23 -23.56
N GLU A 138 -27.63 -32.85 -22.77
CA GLU A 138 -28.61 -32.14 -21.93
C GLU A 138 -27.95 -31.28 -20.84
N THR A 139 -26.77 -31.69 -20.35
CA THR A 139 -26.06 -30.94 -19.32
C THR A 139 -25.32 -29.73 -19.88
N LEU A 140 -24.75 -29.84 -21.09
CA LEU A 140 -23.88 -28.80 -21.63
C LEU A 140 -24.55 -27.85 -22.63
N PHE A 141 -25.63 -28.27 -23.29
CA PHE A 141 -26.22 -27.56 -24.42
C PHE A 141 -27.72 -27.30 -24.26
N GLN A 142 -28.17 -26.18 -24.81
CA GLN A 142 -29.58 -25.93 -25.09
C GLN A 142 -29.99 -26.65 -26.37
N SER A 143 -31.27 -26.99 -26.49
CA SER A 143 -31.78 -27.82 -27.59
C SER A 143 -31.56 -27.24 -28.99
N THR A 144 -31.46 -25.92 -29.12
CA THR A 144 -31.28 -25.20 -30.39
C THR A 144 -29.82 -24.97 -30.77
N GLU A 145 -28.86 -25.34 -29.92
CA GLU A 145 -27.44 -25.05 -30.15
C GLU A 145 -26.76 -26.14 -30.97
N ASN A 146 -25.89 -25.73 -31.90
CA ASN A 146 -25.12 -26.66 -32.72
C ASN A 146 -23.97 -27.29 -31.93
N VAL A 147 -23.84 -28.61 -32.05
CA VAL A 147 -22.83 -29.41 -31.34
C VAL A 147 -21.76 -29.87 -32.30
N GLY A 148 -20.50 -29.59 -31.97
CA GLY A 148 -19.36 -30.07 -32.73
C GLY A 148 -18.90 -31.45 -32.27
N TYR A 149 -18.79 -32.43 -33.17
CA TYR A 149 -18.27 -33.77 -32.83
C TYR A 149 -17.39 -34.35 -33.96
N VAL A 150 -16.51 -35.29 -33.60
CA VAL A 150 -15.55 -35.91 -34.50
C VAL A 150 -15.53 -37.42 -34.27
N THR A 151 -15.85 -38.18 -35.31
CA THR A 151 -15.82 -39.66 -35.31
C THR A 151 -14.71 -40.23 -36.20
N SER A 152 -14.12 -39.41 -37.08
CA SER A 152 -13.03 -39.80 -37.98
C SER A 152 -11.67 -39.25 -37.54
N SER A 153 -10.61 -40.04 -37.78
CA SER A 153 -9.22 -39.68 -37.49
C SER A 153 -8.27 -40.03 -38.64
N TRP A 154 -7.18 -39.28 -38.74
CA TRP A 154 -6.06 -39.51 -39.66
C TRP A 154 -4.79 -39.79 -38.85
N GLU A 155 -3.80 -40.42 -39.46
CA GLU A 155 -2.56 -40.80 -38.79
C GLU A 155 -1.42 -39.88 -39.19
N LYS A 156 -0.65 -39.43 -38.19
CA LYS A 156 0.58 -38.66 -38.37
C LYS A 156 1.60 -39.07 -37.33
N ASP A 157 2.79 -39.46 -37.78
CA ASP A 157 3.92 -39.81 -36.90
C ASP A 157 3.54 -40.88 -35.84
N GLY A 158 2.73 -41.88 -36.24
CA GLY A 158 2.23 -42.94 -35.35
C GLY A 158 1.17 -42.50 -34.33
N ARG A 159 0.67 -41.26 -34.41
CA ARG A 159 -0.43 -40.74 -33.58
C ARG A 159 -1.66 -40.47 -34.41
N HIS A 160 -2.83 -40.88 -33.91
CA HIS A 160 -4.11 -40.56 -34.53
C HIS A 160 -4.60 -39.16 -34.12
N MET A 161 -4.83 -38.32 -35.12
CA MET A 161 -5.32 -36.96 -34.97
C MET A 161 -6.78 -36.87 -35.45
N PRO A 162 -7.65 -36.12 -34.75
CA PRO A 162 -9.02 -35.91 -35.19
C PRO A 162 -9.07 -35.10 -36.50
N THR A 163 -10.09 -35.36 -37.32
CA THR A 163 -10.42 -34.50 -38.48
C THR A 163 -11.19 -33.24 -38.05
N LYS A 164 -11.65 -32.44 -39.00
CA LYS A 164 -12.48 -31.25 -38.73
C LYS A 164 -13.74 -31.59 -37.91
N GLY A 165 -14.33 -32.76 -38.17
CA GLY A 165 -15.61 -33.18 -37.62
C GLY A 165 -16.81 -32.47 -38.23
N ALA A 166 -17.98 -32.74 -37.64
CA ALA A 166 -19.26 -32.16 -37.99
C ALA A 166 -19.70 -31.16 -36.92
N SER A 167 -20.57 -30.21 -37.32
CA SER A 167 -21.13 -29.16 -36.47
C SER A 167 -22.51 -28.70 -36.99
N ASP A 168 -23.12 -29.47 -37.87
CA ASP A 168 -24.32 -29.14 -38.64
C ASP A 168 -25.62 -29.33 -37.86
N ARG A 169 -25.61 -30.18 -36.83
CA ARG A 169 -26.79 -30.57 -36.06
C ARG A 169 -26.85 -29.92 -34.69
N THR A 170 -28.08 -29.64 -34.25
CA THR A 170 -28.39 -29.12 -32.92
C THR A 170 -28.40 -30.23 -31.86
N ALA A 171 -28.22 -29.86 -30.59
CA ALA A 171 -28.31 -30.81 -29.48
C ALA A 171 -29.68 -31.51 -29.44
N GLY A 172 -30.77 -30.79 -29.70
CA GLY A 172 -32.13 -31.35 -29.72
C GLY A 172 -32.31 -32.40 -30.82
N GLU A 173 -31.82 -32.13 -32.03
CA GLU A 173 -31.84 -33.11 -33.13
C GLU A 173 -31.02 -34.35 -32.80
N LEU A 174 -29.83 -34.19 -32.23
CA LEU A 174 -28.97 -35.30 -31.83
C LEU A 174 -29.63 -36.15 -30.74
N ILE A 175 -30.19 -35.54 -29.70
CA ILE A 175 -30.90 -36.25 -28.62
C ILE A 175 -32.08 -37.04 -29.18
N GLN A 176 -32.87 -36.43 -30.07
CA GLN A 176 -34.01 -37.11 -30.70
C GLN A 176 -33.56 -38.32 -31.53
N GLN A 177 -32.50 -38.17 -32.31
CA GLN A 177 -31.95 -39.27 -33.13
C GLN A 177 -31.35 -40.38 -32.26
N LEU A 178 -30.62 -40.02 -31.20
CA LEU A 178 -30.05 -40.96 -30.24
C LEU A 178 -31.11 -41.76 -29.50
N ASN A 179 -32.21 -41.14 -29.08
CA ASN A 179 -33.31 -41.86 -28.42
C ASN A 179 -34.03 -42.86 -29.36
N ASN A 180 -33.97 -42.61 -30.68
CA ASN A 180 -34.60 -43.46 -31.69
C ASN A 180 -33.64 -44.51 -32.31
N CYS A 181 -32.33 -44.45 -32.03
CA CYS A 181 -31.33 -45.31 -32.67
C CYS A 181 -31.27 -46.75 -32.16
N LYS A 182 -32.10 -47.12 -31.17
CA LYS A 182 -32.14 -48.46 -30.55
C LYS A 182 -30.78 -48.97 -30.07
N GLY A 183 -29.89 -48.05 -29.66
CA GLY A 183 -28.55 -48.35 -29.16
C GLY A 183 -27.43 -48.25 -30.20
N ASP A 184 -27.75 -48.05 -31.48
CA ASP A 184 -26.77 -47.87 -32.55
C ASP A 184 -26.37 -46.39 -32.70
N ILE A 185 -25.41 -45.94 -31.89
CA ILE A 185 -24.88 -44.57 -31.96
C ILE A 185 -24.21 -44.27 -33.31
N GLY A 186 -23.64 -45.29 -33.99
CA GLY A 186 -22.99 -45.14 -35.29
C GLY A 186 -23.96 -44.66 -36.36
N SER A 187 -25.21 -45.12 -36.32
CA SER A 187 -26.28 -44.64 -37.22
C SER A 187 -26.57 -43.15 -37.08
N VAL A 188 -26.24 -42.53 -35.95
CA VAL A 188 -26.45 -41.11 -35.68
C VAL A 188 -25.20 -40.29 -35.95
N LEU A 189 -24.06 -40.62 -35.34
CA LEU A 189 -22.85 -39.79 -35.37
C LEU A 189 -21.84 -40.20 -36.45
N GLY A 190 -22.09 -41.32 -37.12
CA GLY A 190 -21.14 -42.01 -37.98
C GLY A 190 -20.26 -42.97 -37.19
N ASP A 191 -19.78 -44.00 -37.88
CA ASP A 191 -18.86 -44.97 -37.29
C ASP A 191 -17.52 -44.34 -36.94
N TYR A 192 -16.93 -44.81 -35.85
CA TYR A 192 -15.62 -44.40 -35.36
C TYR A 192 -14.67 -45.59 -35.32
N LYS A 193 -13.36 -45.29 -35.34
CA LYS A 193 -12.31 -46.32 -35.19
C LYS A 193 -12.24 -46.77 -33.72
N PRO A 194 -12.48 -48.05 -33.39
CA PRO A 194 -12.48 -48.53 -32.01
C PRO A 194 -11.16 -48.29 -31.28
N GLU A 195 -10.04 -48.20 -31.99
CA GLU A 195 -8.70 -47.97 -31.40
C GLU A 195 -8.56 -46.55 -30.84
N VAL A 196 -9.31 -45.58 -31.40
CA VAL A 196 -9.12 -44.15 -31.15
C VAL A 196 -10.30 -43.51 -30.42
N GLY A 197 -11.50 -44.07 -30.59
CA GLY A 197 -12.76 -43.52 -30.07
C GLY A 197 -13.22 -42.28 -30.82
N ALA A 198 -14.05 -41.46 -30.16
CA ALA A 198 -14.60 -40.23 -30.72
C ALA A 198 -14.38 -39.03 -29.79
N TRP A 199 -14.65 -37.84 -30.32
CA TRP A 199 -14.50 -36.58 -29.59
C TRP A 199 -15.71 -35.69 -29.79
N ILE A 200 -15.96 -34.83 -28.81
CA ILE A 200 -17.06 -33.88 -28.79
C ILE A 200 -16.56 -32.54 -28.24
N ARG A 201 -17.04 -31.44 -28.80
CA ARG A 201 -16.82 -30.09 -28.26
C ARG A 201 -17.81 -29.84 -27.14
N PHE A 202 -17.43 -29.00 -26.19
CA PHE A 202 -18.25 -28.69 -25.02
C PHE A 202 -18.91 -27.32 -25.08
N ASN A 203 -18.41 -26.40 -25.92
CA ASN A 203 -19.04 -25.11 -26.17
C ASN A 203 -19.88 -25.15 -27.45
N PRO A 204 -21.02 -24.43 -27.50
CA PRO A 204 -21.90 -24.37 -28.67
C PRO A 204 -21.23 -23.66 -29.84
N LEU A 205 -21.61 -24.08 -31.06
CA LEU A 205 -21.08 -23.56 -32.32
C LEU A 205 -22.14 -22.82 -33.14
N ASP A 206 -21.69 -22.06 -34.15
CA ASP A 206 -22.53 -21.30 -35.09
C ASP A 206 -23.06 -22.13 -36.29
N GLY A 207 -22.69 -23.41 -36.37
CA GLY A 207 -23.03 -24.31 -37.47
C GLY A 207 -22.25 -24.10 -38.78
N LYS A 208 -21.45 -23.03 -38.89
CA LYS A 208 -20.68 -22.67 -40.11
C LYS A 208 -19.26 -23.18 -40.06
N GLY A 209 -18.74 -23.48 -38.88
CA GLY A 209 -17.40 -24.00 -38.71
C GLY A 209 -17.13 -24.56 -37.32
N VAL A 210 -15.85 -24.84 -37.06
CA VAL A 210 -15.39 -25.53 -35.86
C VAL A 210 -14.16 -24.88 -35.22
N LYS A 211 -13.85 -23.64 -35.62
CA LYS A 211 -12.73 -22.87 -35.04
C LYS A 211 -13.22 -22.11 -33.79
N ASN A 212 -12.32 -21.40 -33.12
CA ASN A 212 -12.68 -20.55 -31.99
C ASN A 212 -13.69 -19.46 -32.39
N ASP A 213 -13.54 -18.90 -33.59
CA ASP A 213 -14.45 -17.86 -34.13
C ASP A 213 -15.88 -18.38 -34.36
N ASN A 214 -16.07 -19.71 -34.38
CA ASN A 214 -17.37 -20.34 -34.55
C ASN A 214 -18.04 -20.66 -33.21
N VAL A 215 -17.39 -20.41 -32.07
CA VAL A 215 -17.98 -20.61 -30.75
C VAL A 215 -18.97 -19.50 -30.47
N THR A 216 -20.22 -19.84 -30.15
CA THR A 216 -21.29 -18.86 -29.91
C THR A 216 -21.35 -18.40 -28.46
N GLU A 217 -21.00 -19.27 -27.51
CA GLU A 217 -20.96 -18.93 -26.08
C GLU A 217 -19.73 -19.54 -25.40
N PHE A 218 -19.07 -18.76 -24.54
CA PHE A 218 -17.89 -19.16 -23.78
C PHE A 218 -18.26 -19.71 -22.40
N ARG A 219 -19.11 -20.75 -22.38
CA ARG A 219 -19.66 -21.31 -21.13
C ARG A 219 -18.68 -22.18 -20.37
N TYR A 220 -17.85 -22.95 -21.06
CA TYR A 220 -17.01 -23.94 -20.39
C TYR A 220 -15.56 -23.92 -20.86
N ALA A 221 -14.68 -24.47 -20.02
CA ALA A 221 -13.30 -24.80 -20.34
C ALA A 221 -12.98 -26.24 -19.94
N LEU A 222 -12.02 -26.84 -20.64
CA LEU A 222 -11.53 -28.18 -20.33
C LEU A 222 -10.38 -28.10 -19.34
N VAL A 223 -10.47 -28.87 -18.25
CA VAL A 223 -9.38 -29.18 -17.34
C VAL A 223 -9.11 -30.68 -17.42
N GLU A 224 -7.91 -31.06 -17.80
CA GLU A 224 -7.47 -32.47 -17.86
C GLU A 224 -5.99 -32.58 -17.50
N SER A 225 -5.59 -33.77 -17.07
CA SER A 225 -4.20 -34.16 -16.85
C SER A 225 -4.00 -35.59 -17.33
N ASP A 226 -2.89 -35.87 -17.99
CA ASP A 226 -2.47 -37.21 -18.42
C ASP A 226 -1.20 -37.71 -17.68
N ASP A 227 -0.63 -36.87 -16.82
CA ASP A 227 0.62 -37.08 -16.08
C ASP A 227 0.38 -37.39 -14.58
N MET A 228 -0.81 -37.94 -14.26
CA MET A 228 -1.23 -38.24 -12.89
C MET A 228 -2.16 -39.47 -12.87
N GLU A 229 -2.21 -40.17 -11.74
CA GLU A 229 -3.16 -41.27 -11.53
C GLU A 229 -4.61 -40.76 -11.49
N LEU A 230 -5.54 -41.54 -12.08
CA LEU A 230 -6.95 -41.15 -12.22
C LEU A 230 -7.60 -40.79 -10.88
N ASP A 231 -7.33 -41.58 -9.84
CA ASP A 231 -7.92 -41.38 -8.51
C ASP A 231 -7.47 -40.06 -7.87
N LYS A 232 -6.20 -39.67 -8.12
CA LYS A 232 -5.67 -38.38 -7.65
C LYS A 232 -6.24 -37.21 -8.46
N GLN A 233 -6.42 -37.38 -9.78
CA GLN A 233 -7.09 -36.37 -10.60
C GLN A 233 -8.52 -36.12 -10.09
N ASN A 234 -9.27 -37.20 -9.85
CA ASN A 234 -10.65 -37.14 -9.35
C ASN A 234 -10.74 -36.51 -7.96
N ALA A 235 -9.82 -36.85 -7.06
CA ALA A 235 -9.74 -36.24 -5.73
C ALA A 235 -9.50 -34.73 -5.81
N ILE A 236 -8.46 -34.30 -6.55
CA ILE A 236 -8.11 -32.87 -6.67
C ILE A 236 -9.26 -32.07 -7.29
N ILE A 237 -9.88 -32.56 -8.36
CA ILE A 237 -10.99 -31.86 -9.03
C ILE A 237 -12.14 -31.60 -8.04
N ARG A 238 -12.40 -32.54 -7.13
CA ARG A 238 -13.49 -32.44 -6.15
C ARG A 238 -13.13 -31.63 -4.92
N GLU A 239 -11.90 -31.76 -4.40
CA GLU A 239 -11.42 -30.95 -3.28
C GLU A 239 -11.27 -29.48 -3.64
N LEU A 240 -10.93 -29.18 -4.89
CA LEU A 240 -10.95 -27.80 -5.40
C LEU A 240 -12.36 -27.24 -5.59
N GLU A 241 -13.40 -28.05 -5.35
CA GLU A 241 -14.80 -27.72 -5.61
C GLU A 241 -15.03 -27.05 -6.97
N LEU A 242 -14.26 -27.47 -8.00
CA LEU A 242 -14.34 -26.88 -9.34
C LEU A 242 -15.79 -26.96 -9.82
N PRO A 243 -16.36 -25.89 -10.40
CA PRO A 243 -17.75 -25.89 -10.87
C PRO A 243 -17.85 -26.72 -12.15
N VAL A 244 -17.86 -28.04 -12.04
CA VAL A 244 -17.80 -28.98 -13.15
C VAL A 244 -19.21 -29.32 -13.63
N ALA A 245 -19.49 -29.01 -14.89
CA ALA A 245 -20.74 -29.40 -15.54
C ALA A 245 -20.73 -30.90 -15.89
N CYS A 246 -19.65 -31.40 -16.51
CA CYS A 246 -19.48 -32.81 -16.84
C CYS A 246 -18.07 -33.28 -16.49
N LEU A 247 -17.97 -34.44 -15.85
CA LEU A 247 -16.70 -35.12 -15.58
C LEU A 247 -16.65 -36.41 -16.41
N VAL A 248 -15.70 -36.54 -17.34
CA VAL A 248 -15.66 -37.64 -18.32
C VAL A 248 -14.37 -38.45 -18.20
N HIS A 249 -14.48 -39.76 -18.08
CA HIS A 249 -13.37 -40.69 -18.20
C HIS A 249 -12.96 -40.83 -19.68
N SER A 250 -11.68 -40.63 -20.00
CA SER A 250 -11.23 -40.60 -21.41
C SER A 250 -11.09 -41.96 -22.11
N GLY A 251 -11.32 -43.05 -21.37
CA GLY A 251 -10.97 -44.42 -21.78
C GLY A 251 -9.45 -44.66 -21.75
N GLY A 252 -8.72 -43.87 -20.97
CA GLY A 252 -7.26 -43.90 -20.86
C GLY A 252 -6.80 -43.40 -19.49
N LYS A 253 -5.78 -42.53 -19.47
CA LYS A 253 -5.15 -42.03 -18.23
C LYS A 253 -5.62 -40.64 -17.79
N SER A 254 -6.68 -40.10 -18.40
CA SER A 254 -7.13 -38.73 -18.13
C SER A 254 -8.60 -38.64 -17.79
N ILE A 255 -8.91 -37.72 -16.88
CA ILE A 255 -10.26 -37.26 -16.60
C ILE A 255 -10.43 -35.88 -17.25
N HIS A 256 -11.50 -35.74 -18.03
CA HIS A 256 -11.87 -34.48 -18.68
C HIS A 256 -12.93 -33.80 -17.81
N ALA A 257 -12.53 -32.78 -17.06
CA ALA A 257 -13.45 -31.91 -16.33
C ALA A 257 -13.87 -30.73 -17.22
N ILE A 258 -15.15 -30.66 -17.55
CA ILE A 258 -15.76 -29.54 -18.25
C ILE A 258 -16.24 -28.53 -17.21
N VAL A 259 -15.42 -27.50 -16.96
CA VAL A 259 -15.61 -26.50 -15.90
C VAL A 259 -16.40 -25.31 -16.43
N LYS A 260 -17.40 -24.86 -15.66
CA LYS A 260 -18.19 -23.65 -15.95
C LYS A 260 -17.32 -22.40 -15.81
N ILE A 261 -17.31 -21.59 -16.86
CA ILE A 261 -16.59 -20.32 -16.97
C ILE A 261 -17.57 -19.17 -17.14
N ASP A 262 -18.65 -19.34 -17.91
CA ASP A 262 -19.70 -18.33 -18.15
C ASP A 262 -19.15 -16.92 -18.46
N ALA A 263 -18.24 -16.84 -19.43
CA ALA A 263 -17.64 -15.58 -19.84
C ALA A 263 -18.48 -14.86 -20.91
N ALA A 264 -18.62 -13.53 -20.80
CA ALA A 264 -19.40 -12.73 -21.74
C ALA A 264 -18.70 -12.54 -23.09
N ASN A 265 -17.36 -12.68 -23.13
CA ASN A 265 -16.55 -12.52 -24.33
C ASN A 265 -15.22 -13.30 -24.23
N TYR A 266 -14.47 -13.33 -25.34
CA TYR A 266 -13.22 -14.08 -25.43
C TYR A 266 -12.11 -13.58 -24.49
N ASP A 267 -12.00 -12.27 -24.27
CA ASP A 267 -10.97 -11.69 -23.38
C ASP A 267 -11.23 -12.08 -21.92
N GLU A 268 -12.49 -12.04 -21.50
CA GLU A 268 -12.90 -12.50 -20.19
C GLU A 268 -12.71 -14.01 -20.05
N TYR A 269 -13.09 -14.80 -21.06
CA TYR A 269 -12.86 -16.24 -21.10
C TYR A 269 -11.38 -16.57 -20.87
N ARG A 270 -10.48 -15.89 -21.60
CA ARG A 270 -9.03 -16.08 -21.45
C ARG A 270 -8.58 -15.80 -20.02
N LYS A 271 -8.99 -14.69 -19.42
CA LYS A 271 -8.61 -14.32 -18.04
C LYS A 271 -9.11 -15.36 -17.02
N ARG A 272 -10.38 -15.79 -17.14
CA ARG A 272 -10.96 -16.81 -16.25
C ARG A 272 -10.25 -18.15 -16.39
N VAL A 273 -9.99 -18.61 -17.62
CA VAL A 273 -9.26 -19.87 -17.85
C VAL A 273 -7.81 -19.80 -17.35
N ASP A 274 -7.13 -18.67 -17.54
CA ASP A 274 -5.77 -18.48 -17.01
C ASP A 274 -5.75 -18.60 -15.49
N TYR A 275 -6.71 -17.97 -14.80
CA TYR A 275 -6.88 -18.07 -13.34
C TYR A 275 -7.20 -19.50 -12.89
N LEU A 276 -8.16 -20.17 -13.54
CA LEU A 276 -8.52 -21.56 -13.26
C LEU A 276 -7.30 -22.49 -13.32
N TYR A 277 -6.50 -22.34 -14.36
CA TYR A 277 -5.31 -23.17 -14.58
C TYR A 277 -4.22 -22.88 -13.55
N GLU A 278 -4.08 -21.63 -13.11
CA GLU A 278 -3.15 -21.27 -12.04
C GLU A 278 -3.54 -21.96 -10.73
N VAL A 279 -4.81 -21.87 -10.32
CA VAL A 279 -5.34 -22.54 -9.12
C VAL A 279 -5.11 -24.05 -9.21
N CYS A 280 -5.48 -24.67 -10.34
CA CYS A 280 -5.27 -26.11 -10.54
C CYS A 280 -3.80 -26.52 -10.39
N LYS A 281 -2.87 -25.77 -11.00
CA LYS A 281 -1.42 -26.06 -10.93
C LYS A 281 -0.87 -25.92 -9.51
N LYS A 282 -1.23 -24.84 -8.82
CA LYS A 282 -0.77 -24.59 -7.44
C LYS A 282 -1.20 -25.73 -6.51
N ASN A 283 -2.40 -26.25 -6.71
CA ASN A 283 -2.97 -27.38 -5.96
C ASN A 283 -2.58 -28.77 -6.48
N GLY A 284 -1.60 -28.85 -7.38
CA GLY A 284 -0.99 -30.13 -7.77
C GLY A 284 -1.59 -30.81 -8.99
N LEU A 285 -2.58 -30.21 -9.66
CA LEU A 285 -3.09 -30.71 -10.93
C LEU A 285 -2.21 -30.23 -12.10
N LYS A 286 -1.52 -31.16 -12.76
CA LYS A 286 -0.70 -30.86 -13.94
C LYS A 286 -1.57 -30.70 -15.20
N VAL A 287 -2.14 -29.51 -15.36
CA VAL A 287 -3.03 -29.20 -16.50
C VAL A 287 -2.26 -28.99 -17.80
N ASP A 288 -2.77 -29.56 -18.90
CA ASP A 288 -2.22 -29.29 -20.25
C ASP A 288 -2.61 -27.88 -20.73
N THR A 289 -1.63 -26.99 -20.75
CA THR A 289 -1.79 -25.59 -21.17
C THR A 289 -2.22 -25.40 -22.62
N GLN A 290 -2.15 -26.43 -23.46
CA GLN A 290 -2.64 -26.38 -24.85
C GLN A 290 -4.16 -26.43 -24.95
N ASN A 291 -4.86 -26.78 -23.87
CA ASN A 291 -6.32 -26.96 -23.84
C ASN A 291 -7.12 -25.68 -23.57
N LYS A 292 -6.48 -24.51 -23.51
CA LYS A 292 -7.14 -23.24 -23.19
C LYS A 292 -8.14 -22.75 -24.24
N ASN A 293 -8.11 -23.27 -25.46
CA ASN A 293 -8.94 -22.75 -26.53
C ASN A 293 -10.43 -23.14 -26.37
N PRO A 294 -11.39 -22.24 -26.64
CA PRO A 294 -12.81 -22.47 -26.38
C PRO A 294 -13.46 -23.53 -27.30
N SER A 295 -12.90 -23.77 -28.49
CA SER A 295 -13.37 -24.81 -29.42
C SER A 295 -12.65 -26.17 -29.22
N ARG A 296 -12.14 -26.43 -28.02
CA ARG A 296 -11.37 -27.64 -27.72
C ARG A 296 -12.26 -28.89 -27.75
N LEU A 297 -11.65 -30.02 -28.11
CA LEU A 297 -12.27 -31.33 -28.11
C LEU A 297 -12.08 -32.00 -26.75
N SER A 298 -13.16 -32.55 -26.21
CA SER A 298 -13.17 -33.50 -25.10
C SER A 298 -13.46 -34.92 -25.62
N ARG A 299 -13.26 -35.94 -24.79
CA ARG A 299 -13.70 -37.31 -25.14
C ARG A 299 -15.22 -37.42 -25.06
N MET A 300 -15.77 -38.21 -25.98
CA MET A 300 -17.20 -38.40 -26.08
C MET A 300 -17.66 -39.54 -25.18
N PRO A 301 -18.52 -39.30 -24.19
CA PRO A 301 -19.07 -40.36 -23.36
C PRO A 301 -20.02 -41.25 -24.17
N GLY A 302 -20.09 -42.54 -23.80
CA GLY A 302 -20.86 -43.56 -24.52
C GLY A 302 -20.09 -44.28 -25.62
N ILE A 303 -18.80 -43.95 -25.82
CA ILE A 303 -17.96 -44.50 -26.88
C ILE A 303 -16.89 -45.45 -26.32
N MET A 304 -16.49 -46.45 -27.10
CA MET A 304 -15.39 -47.35 -26.76
C MET A 304 -14.08 -46.87 -27.41
N ARG A 305 -12.98 -47.00 -26.67
CA ARG A 305 -11.63 -46.68 -27.14
C ARG A 305 -10.64 -47.73 -26.66
N ASN A 306 -10.03 -48.46 -27.59
CA ASN A 306 -9.07 -49.52 -27.30
C ASN A 306 -9.60 -50.53 -26.26
N GLY A 307 -10.87 -50.91 -26.38
CA GLY A 307 -11.57 -51.79 -25.44
C GLY A 307 -12.00 -51.15 -24.11
N GLN A 308 -11.65 -49.88 -23.86
CA GLN A 308 -12.00 -49.11 -22.66
C GLN A 308 -13.22 -48.21 -22.90
N LYS A 309 -14.04 -48.00 -21.88
CA LYS A 309 -15.21 -47.12 -21.96
C LYS A 309 -14.81 -45.66 -21.77
N GLN A 310 -15.35 -44.80 -22.63
CA GLN A 310 -15.42 -43.37 -22.39
C GLN A 310 -16.77 -43.07 -21.76
N PHE A 311 -16.82 -42.59 -20.52
CA PHE A 311 -18.07 -42.49 -19.77
C PHE A 311 -18.12 -41.26 -18.88
N LEU A 312 -19.34 -40.80 -18.57
CA LEU A 312 -19.60 -39.78 -17.57
C LEU A 312 -19.38 -40.37 -16.18
N ILE A 313 -18.41 -39.81 -15.46
CA ILE A 313 -18.17 -40.09 -14.05
C ILE A 313 -19.22 -39.38 -13.21
N ASP A 314 -19.47 -38.09 -13.49
CA ASP A 314 -20.40 -37.27 -12.73
C ASP A 314 -20.85 -36.03 -13.50
N THR A 315 -21.89 -35.35 -13.01
CA THR A 315 -22.45 -34.13 -13.62
C THR A 315 -22.86 -33.13 -12.55
N ASN A 316 -22.59 -31.84 -12.77
CA ASN A 316 -22.93 -30.73 -11.86
C ASN A 316 -22.39 -30.92 -10.43
N ILE A 317 -21.05 -31.01 -10.32
CA ILE A 317 -20.35 -31.15 -9.04
C ILE A 317 -19.52 -29.89 -8.75
N GLY A 318 -19.15 -29.72 -7.47
CA GLY A 318 -18.45 -28.52 -6.98
C GLY A 318 -19.41 -27.36 -6.79
N LYS A 319 -18.89 -26.12 -6.84
CA LYS A 319 -19.70 -24.91 -6.71
C LYS A 319 -20.67 -24.73 -7.87
N GLU A 320 -21.74 -23.97 -7.66
CA GLU A 320 -22.81 -23.82 -8.66
C GLU A 320 -22.36 -22.98 -9.86
N SER A 321 -21.49 -21.99 -9.62
CA SER A 321 -21.05 -21.00 -10.61
C SER A 321 -19.56 -20.64 -10.49
N TRP A 322 -19.03 -20.02 -11.56
CA TRP A 322 -17.68 -19.46 -11.57
C TRP A 322 -17.43 -18.44 -10.45
N ASN A 323 -18.39 -17.55 -10.21
CA ASN A 323 -18.22 -16.46 -9.23
C ASN A 323 -18.16 -16.99 -7.80
N GLU A 324 -19.08 -17.89 -7.44
CA GLU A 324 -19.09 -18.54 -6.12
C GLU A 324 -17.80 -19.33 -5.88
N TRP A 325 -17.34 -20.07 -6.89
CA TRP A 325 -16.06 -20.78 -6.81
C TRP A 325 -14.88 -19.83 -6.60
N LYS A 326 -14.84 -18.72 -7.35
CA LYS A 326 -13.76 -17.75 -7.25
C LYS A 326 -13.73 -17.11 -5.86
N GLU A 327 -14.88 -16.66 -5.35
CA GLU A 327 -15.00 -16.08 -4.00
C GLU A 327 -14.59 -17.07 -2.92
N TRP A 328 -14.98 -18.34 -3.06
CA TRP A 328 -14.58 -19.39 -2.14
C TRP A 328 -13.06 -19.64 -2.15
N ILE A 329 -12.44 -19.77 -3.32
CA ILE A 329 -10.97 -19.91 -3.44
C ILE A 329 -10.24 -18.72 -2.82
N GLU A 330 -10.73 -17.49 -3.04
CA GLU A 330 -10.14 -16.27 -2.47
C GLU A 330 -10.39 -16.15 -0.96
N GLY A 331 -11.45 -16.76 -0.41
CA GLY A 331 -11.84 -16.68 0.99
C GLY A 331 -11.34 -17.81 1.91
N ILE A 332 -10.92 -18.96 1.38
CA ILE A 332 -10.35 -20.06 2.21
C ILE A 332 -9.02 -19.67 2.86
N ASN A 333 -8.25 -18.81 2.19
CA ASN A 333 -7.01 -18.25 2.71
C ASN A 333 -7.25 -16.84 3.26
N ASP A 334 -8.35 -16.64 4.00
CA ASP A 334 -8.50 -15.41 4.77
C ASP A 334 -7.47 -15.46 5.91
N ASP A 335 -6.34 -14.77 5.72
CA ASP A 335 -5.24 -14.62 6.67
C ASP A 335 -5.65 -13.78 7.91
N LEU A 336 -6.93 -13.85 8.32
CA LEU A 336 -7.40 -13.19 9.52
C LEU A 336 -6.87 -13.92 10.77
N PRO A 337 -6.44 -13.17 11.79
CA PRO A 337 -6.07 -13.77 13.06
C PRO A 337 -7.29 -14.43 13.72
N GLU A 338 -7.05 -15.55 14.40
CA GLU A 338 -8.07 -16.22 15.21
C GLU A 338 -8.57 -15.28 16.32
N PRO A 339 -9.87 -15.31 16.66
CA PRO A 339 -10.39 -14.52 17.77
C PRO A 339 -9.70 -14.87 19.10
N GLU A 340 -9.15 -13.87 19.77
CA GLU A 340 -8.52 -14.02 21.09
C GLU A 340 -9.55 -13.91 22.23
N ASN A 341 -9.48 -14.80 23.23
CA ASN A 341 -10.29 -14.71 24.44
C ASN A 341 -9.55 -13.90 25.51
N ILE A 342 -10.18 -12.82 26.00
CA ILE A 342 -9.57 -11.94 27.01
C ILE A 342 -9.26 -12.65 28.33
N GLY A 343 -10.02 -13.70 28.68
CA GLY A 343 -9.78 -14.49 29.89
C GLY A 343 -8.47 -15.26 29.85
N ASP A 344 -8.06 -15.75 28.66
CA ASP A 344 -6.83 -16.53 28.48
C ASP A 344 -5.57 -15.65 28.57
N LEU A 345 -5.72 -14.34 28.35
CA LEU A 345 -4.62 -13.37 28.31
C LEU A 345 -4.59 -12.45 29.54
N TRP A 346 -5.56 -12.54 30.45
CA TRP A 346 -5.76 -11.55 31.52
C TRP A 346 -4.52 -11.37 32.41
N ASP A 347 -3.86 -12.48 32.75
CA ASP A 347 -2.67 -12.46 33.61
C ASP A 347 -1.35 -12.32 32.82
N ASN A 348 -1.40 -12.43 31.48
CA ASN A 348 -0.24 -12.39 30.58
C ASN A 348 -0.54 -11.55 29.33
N LEU A 349 -0.88 -10.27 29.53
CA LEU A 349 -1.18 -9.36 28.43
C LEU A 349 0.07 -9.10 27.57
N PRO A 350 -0.08 -9.01 26.23
CA PRO A 350 1.03 -8.68 25.35
C PRO A 350 1.57 -7.27 25.64
N GLU A 351 2.88 -7.09 25.46
CA GLU A 351 3.51 -5.78 25.62
C GLU A 351 3.02 -4.80 24.56
N LEU A 352 2.76 -3.57 24.98
CA LEU A 352 2.42 -2.49 24.05
C LEU A 352 3.65 -2.12 23.21
N SER A 353 3.44 -1.88 21.92
CA SER A 353 4.49 -1.40 21.02
C SER A 353 5.19 -0.16 21.61
N PRO A 354 6.53 -0.09 21.55
CA PRO A 354 7.29 1.00 22.15
C PRO A 354 6.93 2.35 21.50
N PRO A 355 6.97 3.46 22.25
CA PRO A 355 6.73 4.79 21.71
C PRO A 355 7.82 5.16 20.70
N LEU A 356 7.44 5.63 19.51
CA LEU A 356 8.34 6.31 18.57
C LEU A 356 8.52 7.78 18.97
N ILE A 357 7.41 8.45 19.24
CA ILE A 357 7.35 9.82 19.75
C ILE A 357 6.61 9.75 21.08
N HIS A 358 7.31 10.04 22.17
CA HIS A 358 6.80 9.84 23.52
C HIS A 358 5.52 10.65 23.76
N GLY A 359 4.45 9.96 24.18
CA GLY A 359 3.14 10.56 24.45
C GLY A 359 2.33 10.90 23.18
N MET A 360 2.74 10.43 22.00
CA MET A 360 2.08 10.78 20.73
C MET A 360 1.91 9.61 19.76
N LEU A 361 2.96 8.83 19.50
CA LEU A 361 2.93 7.78 18.47
C LEU A 361 3.76 6.56 18.88
N ARG A 362 3.21 5.35 18.70
CA ARG A 362 3.92 4.08 18.88
C ARG A 362 4.57 3.61 17.57
N GLN A 363 5.58 2.75 17.67
CA GLN A 363 6.07 2.00 16.52
C GLN A 363 4.94 1.07 15.99
N GLY A 364 4.87 0.91 14.67
CA GLY A 364 3.78 0.18 14.00
C GLY A 364 2.47 0.97 13.84
N HIS A 365 2.42 2.26 14.21
CA HIS A 365 1.20 3.08 14.12
C HIS A 365 1.31 4.18 13.06
N LYS A 366 0.18 4.78 12.70
CA LYS A 366 0.05 5.80 11.65
C LYS A 366 -0.01 7.22 12.21
N LEU A 367 0.78 8.14 11.64
CA LEU A 367 0.70 9.58 11.93
C LEU A 367 0.43 10.40 10.67
N LEU A 368 -0.60 11.25 10.74
CA LEU A 368 -0.91 12.25 9.71
C LEU A 368 -0.58 13.66 10.20
N LEU A 369 0.30 14.37 9.48
CA LEU A 369 0.51 15.81 9.63
C LEU A 369 -0.31 16.58 8.59
N ALA A 370 -1.38 17.23 9.03
CA ALA A 370 -2.24 18.08 8.21
C ALA A 370 -1.87 19.56 8.38
N GLY A 371 -2.09 20.36 7.34
CA GLY A 371 -1.87 21.81 7.40
C GLY A 371 -1.98 22.48 6.03
N PRO A 372 -2.13 23.81 5.98
CA PRO A 372 -2.25 24.52 4.72
C PRO A 372 -0.96 24.46 3.88
N SER A 373 -1.04 24.93 2.64
CA SER A 373 0.16 25.11 1.81
C SER A 373 1.13 26.09 2.48
N LYS A 374 2.43 25.87 2.31
CA LYS A 374 3.52 26.68 2.88
C LYS A 374 3.65 26.69 4.41
N ALA A 375 2.92 25.85 5.15
CA ALA A 375 3.08 25.67 6.60
C ALA A 375 4.42 25.04 7.06
N GLY A 376 5.33 24.76 6.13
CA GLY A 376 6.59 24.09 6.44
C GLY A 376 6.47 22.57 6.73
N LYS A 377 5.34 21.91 6.44
CA LYS A 377 5.14 20.47 6.74
C LYS A 377 6.33 19.57 6.39
N SER A 378 6.86 19.66 5.17
CA SER A 378 8.02 18.88 4.76
C SER A 378 9.27 19.17 5.59
N TYR A 379 9.48 20.42 6.01
CA TYR A 379 10.57 20.77 6.92
C TYR A 379 10.37 20.17 8.31
N SER A 380 9.15 20.25 8.85
CA SER A 380 8.80 19.61 10.12
C SER A 380 8.98 18.09 10.09
N LEU A 381 8.63 17.44 8.96
CA LEU A 381 8.88 16.01 8.74
C LEU A 381 10.38 15.69 8.68
N ILE A 382 11.19 16.54 8.04
CA ILE A 382 12.65 16.40 7.98
C ILE A 382 13.25 16.56 9.39
N GLU A 383 12.81 17.56 10.16
CA GLU A 383 13.19 17.75 11.57
C GLU A 383 12.86 16.52 12.42
N MET A 384 11.68 15.94 12.22
CA MET A 384 11.27 14.71 12.91
C MET A 384 12.16 13.53 12.51
N CYS A 385 12.51 13.38 11.23
CA CYS A 385 13.45 12.35 10.79
C CYS A 385 14.82 12.51 11.47
N ILE A 386 15.31 13.74 11.56
CA ILE A 386 16.58 14.05 12.22
C ILE A 386 16.48 13.77 13.72
N SER A 387 15.38 14.13 14.36
CA SER A 387 15.15 13.90 15.79
C SER A 387 15.08 12.41 16.13
N ILE A 388 14.41 11.60 15.30
CA ILE A 388 14.36 10.13 15.42
C ILE A 388 15.74 9.52 15.15
N ALA A 389 16.44 9.95 14.12
CA ALA A 389 17.77 9.40 13.82
C ALA A 389 18.78 9.66 14.93
N GLU A 390 18.72 10.86 15.54
CA GLU A 390 19.62 11.29 16.61
C GLU A 390 19.14 10.93 18.01
N GLY A 391 17.88 10.50 18.20
CA GLY A 391 17.29 10.25 19.53
C GLY A 391 17.09 11.54 20.35
N LYS A 392 16.73 12.63 19.68
CA LYS A 392 16.52 13.96 20.27
C LYS A 392 15.05 14.36 20.27
N ARG A 393 14.74 15.47 20.92
CA ARG A 393 13.39 16.04 20.93
C ARG A 393 13.01 16.59 19.57
N TRP A 394 11.90 16.11 19.03
CA TRP A 394 11.17 16.81 18.00
C TRP A 394 10.17 17.76 18.66
N LEU A 395 10.38 19.06 18.49
CA LEU A 395 9.63 20.10 19.22
C LEU A 395 9.71 19.89 20.74
N ASN A 396 8.61 19.51 21.38
CA ASN A 396 8.53 19.26 22.82
C ASN A 396 8.57 17.77 23.20
N TRP A 397 8.61 16.86 22.22
CA TRP A 397 8.45 15.43 22.45
C TRP A 397 9.75 14.67 22.21
N ASP A 398 10.12 13.80 23.16
CA ASP A 398 11.27 12.91 23.03
C ASP A 398 10.99 11.87 21.93
N CYS A 399 12.01 11.55 21.11
CA CYS A 399 11.93 10.54 20.06
C CYS A 399 12.81 9.33 20.37
N ALA A 400 12.31 8.13 20.05
CA ALA A 400 13.12 6.93 20.04
C ALA A 400 14.22 7.04 18.97
N GLN A 401 15.42 6.54 19.28
CA GLN A 401 16.52 6.51 18.32
C GLN A 401 16.41 5.29 17.40
N GLY A 402 16.53 5.49 16.08
CA GLY A 402 16.65 4.37 15.16
C GLY A 402 16.61 4.76 13.69
N LYS A 403 16.61 3.74 12.81
CA LYS A 403 16.64 3.93 11.36
C LYS A 403 15.30 4.40 10.83
N ILE A 404 15.32 5.40 9.96
CA ILE A 404 14.14 5.98 9.33
C ILE A 404 14.32 6.08 7.82
N MET A 405 13.24 5.82 7.09
CA MET A 405 13.20 6.03 5.64
C MET A 405 12.32 7.23 5.30
N TYR A 406 12.85 8.19 4.53
CA TYR A 406 12.08 9.31 3.99
C TYR A 406 11.85 9.12 2.48
N VAL A 407 10.59 8.93 2.10
CA VAL A 407 10.16 8.74 0.70
C VAL A 407 9.78 10.09 0.11
N ASN A 408 10.69 10.65 -0.70
CA ASN A 408 10.50 11.92 -1.38
C ASN A 408 9.79 11.73 -2.73
N LEU A 409 8.57 12.22 -2.86
CA LEU A 409 7.74 12.07 -4.07
C LEU A 409 7.66 13.34 -4.93
N GLU A 410 8.00 14.51 -4.38
CA GLU A 410 7.74 15.80 -5.03
C GLU A 410 9.01 16.59 -5.39
N LEU A 411 10.01 16.59 -4.50
CA LEU A 411 11.19 17.44 -4.66
C LEU A 411 12.23 16.78 -5.56
N ASP A 412 13.04 17.57 -6.28
CA ASP A 412 14.22 17.01 -6.90
C ASP A 412 15.20 16.51 -5.82
N ARG A 413 16.01 15.52 -6.20
CA ARG A 413 16.94 14.87 -5.28
C ARG A 413 17.89 15.86 -4.62
N ALA A 414 18.45 16.81 -5.37
CA ALA A 414 19.44 17.73 -4.83
C ALA A 414 18.80 18.65 -3.78
N SER A 415 17.65 19.25 -4.09
CA SER A 415 16.90 20.08 -3.15
C SER A 415 16.53 19.33 -1.88
N CYS A 416 16.06 18.07 -1.98
CA CYS A 416 15.74 17.26 -0.80
C CYS A 416 16.96 17.06 0.11
N LEU A 417 18.11 16.67 -0.45
CA LEU A 417 19.35 16.48 0.31
C LEU A 417 19.86 17.78 0.95
N HIS A 418 19.77 18.90 0.23
CA HIS A 418 20.13 20.21 0.76
C HIS A 418 19.23 20.59 1.94
N ARG A 419 17.91 20.35 1.87
CA ARG A 419 17.01 20.64 2.99
C ARG A 419 17.38 19.90 4.27
N PHE A 420 17.74 18.61 4.18
CA PHE A 420 18.23 17.87 5.36
C PHE A 420 19.46 18.55 5.98
N LYS A 421 20.42 18.97 5.16
CA LYS A 421 21.62 19.68 5.61
C LYS A 421 21.29 21.05 6.22
N ASP A 422 20.40 21.80 5.59
CA ASP A 422 19.98 23.13 6.03
C ASP A 422 19.27 23.03 7.39
N VAL A 423 18.41 22.03 7.59
CA VAL A 423 17.73 21.76 8.87
C VAL A 423 18.74 21.36 9.95
N TYR A 424 19.66 20.43 9.69
CA TYR A 424 20.73 20.09 10.64
C TYR A 424 21.53 21.33 11.09
N THR A 425 21.88 22.17 10.12
CA THR A 425 22.65 23.39 10.36
C THR A 425 21.85 24.38 11.22
N ALA A 426 20.57 24.57 10.91
CA ALA A 426 19.68 25.46 11.64
C ALA A 426 19.36 24.98 13.07
N LEU A 427 19.28 23.65 13.27
CA LEU A 427 19.14 23.05 14.60
C LEU A 427 20.41 23.16 15.45
N GLY A 428 21.58 23.40 14.82
CA GLY A 428 22.88 23.44 15.50
C GLY A 428 23.33 22.08 16.06
N TRP A 429 22.85 20.97 15.47
CA TRP A 429 23.14 19.63 15.96
C TRP A 429 24.33 19.00 15.23
N ALA A 430 25.21 18.35 15.99
CA ALA A 430 26.22 17.47 15.43
C ALA A 430 25.53 16.24 14.79
N PRO A 431 25.86 15.90 13.54
CA PRO A 431 25.21 14.84 12.79
C PRO A 431 25.82 13.46 13.12
N ASN A 432 25.62 12.98 14.35
CA ASN A 432 26.26 11.78 14.88
C ASN A 432 25.67 10.48 14.32
N ASN A 433 24.41 10.51 13.84
CA ASN A 433 23.66 9.33 13.42
C ASN A 433 23.06 9.48 12.01
N LEU A 434 23.72 10.20 11.10
CA LEU A 434 23.25 10.35 9.71
C LEU A 434 23.00 9.03 8.99
N SER A 435 23.76 7.98 9.31
CA SER A 435 23.57 6.64 8.74
C SER A 435 22.21 6.02 9.06
N ASN A 436 21.47 6.58 10.01
CA ASN A 436 20.10 6.15 10.32
C ASN A 436 19.05 6.75 9.38
N ILE A 437 19.40 7.72 8.53
CA ILE A 437 18.46 8.38 7.61
C ILE A 437 18.69 7.84 6.19
N ASP A 438 17.73 7.09 5.66
CA ASP A 438 17.69 6.70 4.25
C ASP A 438 16.65 7.53 3.48
N ILE A 439 17.03 8.08 2.32
CA ILE A 439 16.13 8.89 1.49
C ILE A 439 15.85 8.19 0.16
N TRP A 440 14.59 7.82 -0.07
CA TRP A 440 14.14 7.21 -1.31
C TRP A 440 13.49 8.25 -2.24
N ASN A 441 14.23 8.66 -3.27
CA ASN A 441 13.79 9.68 -4.21
C ASN A 441 12.97 9.07 -5.36
N LEU A 442 11.68 9.40 -5.40
CA LEU A 442 10.70 8.85 -6.34
C LEU A 442 10.02 9.92 -7.22
N ARG A 443 10.46 11.18 -7.18
CA ARG A 443 9.95 12.22 -8.09
C ARG A 443 10.07 11.75 -9.55
N GLY A 444 8.96 11.78 -10.28
CA GLY A 444 8.87 11.32 -11.67
C GLY A 444 8.83 9.80 -11.85
N LYS A 445 8.84 9.03 -10.77
CA LYS A 445 8.71 7.57 -10.73
C LYS A 445 7.66 7.11 -9.70
N SER A 446 6.76 8.01 -9.29
CA SER A 446 5.70 7.70 -8.35
C SER A 446 4.72 6.71 -8.98
N VAL A 447 4.33 5.71 -8.20
CA VAL A 447 3.28 4.75 -8.55
C VAL A 447 2.17 4.85 -7.52
N PRO A 448 0.95 4.41 -7.86
CA PRO A 448 -0.13 4.20 -6.91
C PRO A 448 0.29 3.46 -5.64
N MET A 449 -0.35 3.78 -4.52
CA MET A 449 0.05 3.27 -3.21
C MET A 449 -0.07 1.75 -3.06
N ASP A 450 -1.09 1.14 -3.64
CA ASP A 450 -1.27 -0.31 -3.77
C ASP A 450 -0.08 -1.00 -4.44
N LYS A 451 0.57 -0.33 -5.41
CA LYS A 451 1.79 -0.81 -6.08
C LYS A 451 3.07 -0.41 -5.36
N LEU A 452 3.05 0.67 -4.58
CA LEU A 452 4.20 1.17 -3.84
C LEU A 452 4.43 0.36 -2.56
N ALA A 453 3.38 0.04 -1.80
CA ALA A 453 3.46 -0.61 -0.51
C ALA A 453 4.23 -1.95 -0.55
N PRO A 454 3.96 -2.89 -1.49
CA PRO A 454 4.74 -4.14 -1.58
C PRO A 454 6.23 -3.89 -1.90
N LYS A 455 6.51 -2.92 -2.78
CA LYS A 455 7.89 -2.55 -3.18
C LYS A 455 8.66 -1.90 -2.03
N LEU A 456 7.94 -1.19 -1.17
CA LEU A 456 8.44 -0.52 0.02
C LEU A 456 8.74 -1.55 1.11
N ILE A 457 7.78 -2.43 1.43
CA ILE A 457 7.93 -3.54 2.38
C ILE A 457 9.16 -4.37 2.03
N ARG A 458 9.27 -4.86 0.79
CA ARG A 458 10.42 -5.65 0.32
C ARG A 458 11.77 -4.96 0.55
N ARG A 459 11.84 -3.64 0.34
CA ARG A 459 13.09 -2.87 0.51
C ARG A 459 13.39 -2.57 1.97
N ALA A 460 12.37 -2.42 2.79
CA ALA A 460 12.45 -2.05 4.19
C ALA A 460 12.70 -3.24 5.12
N GLN A 461 12.21 -4.42 4.77
CA GLN A 461 12.20 -5.63 5.61
C GLN A 461 13.58 -6.02 6.16
N LYS A 462 14.67 -5.79 5.41
CA LYS A 462 16.04 -6.12 5.84
C LYS A 462 16.78 -4.98 6.55
N LYS A 463 16.15 -3.81 6.67
CA LYS A 463 16.80 -2.59 7.15
C LYS A 463 16.35 -2.14 8.53
N ASN A 464 15.33 -2.79 9.11
CA ASN A 464 14.80 -2.53 10.45
C ASN A 464 14.50 -1.05 10.69
N TYR A 465 13.75 -0.44 9.77
CA TYR A 465 13.29 0.93 9.97
C TYR A 465 12.27 0.97 11.11
N ILE A 466 12.40 1.91 12.04
CA ILE A 466 11.39 2.14 13.09
C ILE A 466 10.30 3.10 12.62
N ALA A 467 10.56 3.85 11.55
CA ALA A 467 9.61 4.76 10.94
C ALA A 467 9.84 4.91 9.42
N ILE A 468 8.75 5.20 8.71
CA ILE A 468 8.75 5.47 7.27
C ILE A 468 7.90 6.71 7.02
N VAL A 469 8.52 7.75 6.45
CA VAL A 469 7.88 9.02 6.13
C VAL A 469 7.56 9.09 4.64
N ILE A 470 6.32 9.42 4.28
CA ILE A 470 5.85 9.56 2.89
C ILE A 470 5.42 11.01 2.64
N ASP A 471 6.17 11.72 1.80
CA ASP A 471 5.97 13.15 1.59
C ASP A 471 6.01 13.55 0.09
N PRO A 472 4.93 14.11 -0.47
CA PRO A 472 3.55 14.19 0.05
C PRO A 472 2.66 13.03 -0.45
N ILE A 473 1.57 12.72 0.25
CA ILE A 473 0.70 11.58 -0.12
C ILE A 473 -0.07 11.77 -1.42
N TYR A 474 -0.38 13.02 -1.81
CA TYR A 474 -1.21 13.27 -3.00
C TYR A 474 -0.57 12.75 -4.30
N LYS A 475 0.74 12.46 -4.31
CA LYS A 475 1.46 11.85 -5.44
C LYS A 475 1.22 10.35 -5.59
N VAL A 476 0.69 9.70 -4.57
CA VAL A 476 0.43 8.25 -4.53
C VAL A 476 -1.05 7.93 -4.35
N ILE A 477 -1.89 8.93 -4.05
CA ILE A 477 -3.35 8.79 -4.05
C ILE A 477 -3.82 8.34 -5.43
N THR A 478 -4.61 7.27 -5.44
CA THR A 478 -5.36 6.81 -6.61
C THR A 478 -6.83 6.80 -6.29
N GLY A 479 -7.63 7.35 -7.20
CA GLY A 479 -9.08 7.42 -7.05
C GLY A 479 -9.61 8.82 -6.76
N ASP A 480 -10.92 8.88 -6.55
CA ASP A 480 -11.62 10.09 -6.11
C ASP A 480 -11.43 10.27 -4.61
N GLU A 481 -10.76 11.35 -4.19
CA GLU A 481 -10.55 11.71 -2.78
C GLU A 481 -11.85 11.85 -1.99
N ASN A 482 -12.99 12.04 -2.68
CA ASN A 482 -14.31 12.14 -2.08
C ASN A 482 -15.00 10.78 -1.89
N SER A 483 -14.50 9.71 -2.51
CA SER A 483 -15.03 8.36 -2.35
C SER A 483 -14.47 7.71 -1.08
N ALA A 484 -15.34 7.50 -0.09
CA ALA A 484 -14.94 6.86 1.18
C ALA A 484 -14.36 5.46 0.97
N ASP A 485 -14.92 4.70 0.02
CA ASP A 485 -14.51 3.34 -0.32
C ASP A 485 -13.08 3.29 -0.92
N GLN A 486 -12.82 4.12 -1.93
CA GLN A 486 -11.49 4.21 -2.54
C GLN A 486 -10.46 4.73 -1.54
N MET A 487 -10.88 5.65 -0.66
CA MET A 487 -9.99 6.15 0.38
C MET A 487 -9.70 5.13 1.47
N ALA A 488 -10.65 4.28 1.84
CA ALA A 488 -10.43 3.16 2.76
C ALA A 488 -9.39 2.18 2.19
N HIS A 489 -9.54 1.78 0.92
CA HIS A 489 -8.56 0.92 0.25
C HIS A 489 -7.15 1.52 0.20
N PHE A 490 -7.06 2.84 0.00
CA PHE A 490 -5.79 3.56 0.00
C PHE A 490 -5.13 3.56 1.38
N VAL A 491 -5.87 3.89 2.45
CA VAL A 491 -5.30 3.98 3.79
C VAL A 491 -4.93 2.61 4.38
N ASN A 492 -5.67 1.55 4.01
CA ASN A 492 -5.34 0.17 4.40
C ASN A 492 -3.95 -0.27 3.90
N GLN A 493 -3.41 0.36 2.86
CA GLN A 493 -2.03 0.09 2.43
C GLN A 493 -1.00 0.53 3.48
N PHE A 494 -1.29 1.59 4.25
CA PHE A 494 -0.42 1.99 5.36
C PHE A 494 -0.48 0.96 6.50
N ASP A 495 -1.65 0.40 6.80
CA ASP A 495 -1.79 -0.68 7.79
C ASP A 495 -0.96 -1.89 7.40
N LYS A 496 -0.99 -2.28 6.12
CA LYS A 496 -0.13 -3.35 5.62
C LYS A 496 1.35 -3.07 5.86
N ILE A 497 1.81 -1.84 5.63
CA ILE A 497 3.22 -1.47 5.89
C ILE A 497 3.53 -1.54 7.40
N CYS A 498 2.64 -1.04 8.24
CA CYS A 498 2.77 -1.07 9.69
C CYS A 498 2.87 -2.51 10.23
N THR A 499 1.95 -3.38 9.83
CA THR A 499 1.88 -4.77 10.30
C THR A 499 3.06 -5.61 9.82
N GLU A 500 3.48 -5.46 8.56
CA GLU A 500 4.55 -6.28 7.96
C GLU A 500 5.96 -5.87 8.44
N LEU A 501 6.16 -4.61 8.82
CA LEU A 501 7.49 -4.09 9.19
C LEU A 501 7.64 -3.76 10.67
N GLY A 502 6.53 -3.61 11.41
CA GLY A 502 6.53 -3.02 12.76
C GLY A 502 6.94 -1.53 12.77
N SER A 503 7.11 -0.90 11.60
CA SER A 503 7.51 0.50 11.47
C SER A 503 6.31 1.42 11.62
N ALA A 504 6.48 2.58 12.26
CA ALA A 504 5.48 3.64 12.17
C ALA A 504 5.43 4.22 10.75
N VAL A 505 4.24 4.55 10.26
CA VAL A 505 4.06 5.19 8.95
C VAL A 505 3.58 6.62 9.15
N ILE A 506 4.35 7.57 8.65
CA ILE A 506 4.12 9.00 8.86
C ILE A 506 3.95 9.70 7.52
N TYR A 507 2.95 10.54 7.41
CA TYR A 507 2.65 11.17 6.13
C TYR A 507 1.99 12.53 6.29
N CYS A 508 2.04 13.36 5.24
CA CYS A 508 1.41 14.69 5.28
C CYS A 508 0.33 14.88 4.21
N HIS A 509 -0.68 15.68 4.56
CA HIS A 509 -1.77 16.06 3.66
C HIS A 509 -2.06 17.56 3.75
N HIS A 510 -2.61 18.13 2.68
CA HIS A 510 -3.02 19.53 2.64
C HIS A 510 -4.45 19.68 3.14
N HIS A 511 -4.80 20.83 3.73
CA HIS A 511 -6.21 21.16 3.94
C HIS A 511 -6.94 21.28 2.59
N SER A 512 -8.21 20.89 2.55
CA SER A 512 -9.07 21.09 1.38
C SER A 512 -9.27 22.59 1.08
N LYS A 513 -9.38 22.95 -0.21
CA LYS A 513 -9.53 24.36 -0.64
C LYS A 513 -10.86 24.97 -0.13
N GLY A 514 -10.80 26.24 0.28
CA GLY A 514 -11.90 26.99 0.89
C GLY A 514 -11.57 27.30 2.35
N GLY A 515 -11.95 28.47 2.88
CA GLY A 515 -11.60 28.89 4.25
C GLY A 515 -12.13 27.94 5.33
N GLN A 516 -11.41 26.85 5.61
CA GLN A 516 -11.75 25.82 6.60
C GLN A 516 -11.33 26.20 8.02
N GLY A 517 -10.96 27.47 8.25
CA GLY A 517 -10.67 27.97 9.60
C GLY A 517 -11.76 27.58 10.59
N ASN A 518 -13.05 27.66 10.21
CA ASN A 518 -14.21 27.46 11.08
C ASN A 518 -14.53 26.01 11.53
N LYS A 519 -13.81 24.96 11.11
CA LYS A 519 -14.17 23.56 11.44
C LYS A 519 -13.22 22.89 12.45
N LYS A 520 -13.67 21.84 13.14
CA LYS A 520 -12.83 21.06 14.07
C LYS A 520 -11.66 20.42 13.31
N SER A 521 -10.53 20.17 13.98
CA SER A 521 -9.31 19.59 13.37
C SER A 521 -9.58 18.38 12.45
N MET A 522 -10.45 17.46 12.86
CA MET A 522 -10.87 16.31 12.04
C MET A 522 -11.58 16.70 10.74
N ASP A 523 -12.35 17.77 10.72
CA ASP A 523 -13.10 18.24 9.55
C ASP A 523 -12.25 19.08 8.59
N ARG A 524 -11.06 19.52 9.02
CA ARG A 524 -10.11 20.32 8.23
C ARG A 524 -9.16 19.47 7.37
N ALA A 525 -8.95 18.23 7.79
CA ALA A 525 -7.91 17.36 7.22
C ALA A 525 -8.30 16.61 5.93
N SER A 526 -9.53 16.69 5.36
CA SER A 526 -9.83 16.03 4.07
C SER A 526 -11.21 16.32 3.44
N GLY A 527 -11.31 16.01 2.14
CA GLY A 527 -12.54 15.96 1.32
C GLY A 527 -13.44 14.73 1.56
N SER A 528 -12.96 13.68 2.25
CA SER A 528 -13.77 12.56 2.76
C SER A 528 -13.35 12.20 4.19
N GLY A 529 -14.29 12.03 5.12
CA GLY A 529 -14.01 11.86 6.56
C GLY A 529 -13.20 10.61 6.97
N VAL A 530 -12.71 9.82 6.02
CA VAL A 530 -11.88 8.62 6.25
C VAL A 530 -10.47 9.01 6.69
N PHE A 531 -9.81 9.95 5.99
CA PHE A 531 -8.44 10.39 6.28
C PHE A 531 -8.23 10.94 7.70
N ALA A 532 -9.26 11.58 8.26
CA ALA A 532 -9.18 12.16 9.59
C ALA A 532 -9.40 11.14 10.72
N ARG A 533 -9.93 9.96 10.41
CA ARG A 533 -10.27 8.91 11.39
C ARG A 533 -9.33 7.71 11.34
N ASP A 534 -8.73 7.48 10.19
CA ASP A 534 -7.81 6.38 9.94
C ASP A 534 -6.54 6.40 10.82
N PRO A 535 -5.75 7.50 10.89
CA PRO A 535 -4.48 7.50 11.61
C PRO A 535 -4.67 7.38 13.13
N ASP A 536 -3.67 6.80 13.80
CA ASP A 536 -3.63 6.70 15.26
C ASP A 536 -3.27 8.04 15.91
N ALA A 537 -2.52 8.88 15.20
CA ALA A 537 -2.23 10.26 15.58
C ALA A 537 -2.45 11.23 14.39
N LEU A 538 -3.31 12.22 14.58
CA LEU A 538 -3.51 13.33 13.65
C LEU A 538 -2.97 14.61 14.29
N LEU A 539 -1.98 15.25 13.64
CA LEU A 539 -1.46 16.55 14.00
C LEU A 539 -1.91 17.60 12.99
N ASP A 540 -2.50 18.69 13.46
CA ASP A 540 -3.02 19.76 12.61
C ASP A 540 -2.25 21.06 12.85
N LEU A 541 -1.58 21.56 11.81
CA LEU A 541 -0.88 22.83 11.79
C LEU A 541 -1.84 23.95 11.38
N ILE A 542 -2.10 24.84 12.33
CA ILE A 542 -3.04 25.96 12.18
C ILE A 542 -2.23 27.25 12.15
N GLU A 543 -2.43 28.07 11.13
CA GLU A 543 -1.76 29.37 11.01
C GLU A 543 -2.30 30.37 12.04
N LEU A 544 -1.41 31.11 12.70
CA LEU A 544 -1.73 32.17 13.64
C LEU A 544 -1.47 33.53 12.97
N GLU A 545 -2.51 34.34 12.81
CA GLU A 545 -2.38 35.71 12.31
C GLU A 545 -1.62 36.58 13.34
N LEU A 546 -0.46 37.08 12.94
CA LEU A 546 0.36 37.97 13.76
C LEU A 546 -0.18 39.40 13.69
N SER A 547 -0.38 40.03 14.85
CA SER A 547 -0.61 41.47 14.93
C SER A 547 0.68 42.26 14.70
N ASP A 548 0.56 43.49 14.23
CA ASP A 548 1.70 44.41 14.06
C ASP A 548 2.50 44.59 15.35
N ASP A 549 1.85 44.57 16.53
CA ASP A 549 2.52 44.71 17.82
C ASP A 549 3.47 43.54 18.12
N VAL A 550 3.01 42.30 17.89
CA VAL A 550 3.84 41.09 18.03
C VAL A 550 5.00 41.14 17.04
N LEU A 551 4.75 41.48 15.78
CA LEU A 551 5.80 41.56 14.76
C LEU A 551 6.84 42.64 15.10
N ASN A 552 6.40 43.82 15.53
CA ASN A 552 7.28 44.91 15.95
C ASN A 552 8.11 44.54 17.19
N ASN A 553 7.52 43.81 18.14
CA ASN A 553 8.24 43.30 19.30
C ASN A 553 9.33 42.30 18.92
N GLU A 554 9.04 41.37 18.00
CA GLU A 554 10.05 40.42 17.51
C GLU A 554 11.15 41.11 16.69
N ILE A 555 10.81 42.14 15.89
CA ILE A 555 11.81 42.98 15.21
C ILE A 555 12.70 43.68 16.24
N ASN A 556 12.10 44.28 17.29
CA ASN A 556 12.85 44.95 18.35
C ASN A 556 13.87 44.00 19.00
N LYS A 557 13.43 42.80 19.40
CA LYS A 557 14.31 41.78 20.00
C LYS A 557 15.43 41.35 19.06
N ALA A 558 15.12 41.07 17.80
CA ALA A 558 16.11 40.64 16.82
C ALA A 558 17.20 41.71 16.60
N LEU A 559 16.80 42.98 16.50
CA LEU A 559 17.74 44.09 16.31
C LEU A 559 18.58 44.37 17.56
N CYS A 560 17.98 44.25 18.76
CA CYS A 560 18.74 44.31 20.01
C CYS A 560 19.81 43.21 20.06
N ASN A 561 19.47 41.96 19.71
CA ASN A 561 20.43 40.85 19.68
C ASN A 561 21.58 41.09 18.69
N VAL A 562 21.31 41.65 17.51
CA VAL A 562 22.38 42.06 16.58
C VAL A 562 23.30 43.08 17.24
N CYS A 563 22.75 44.14 17.84
CA CYS A 563 23.54 45.16 18.53
C CYS A 563 24.39 44.58 19.68
N ILE A 564 23.80 43.72 20.51
CA ILE A 564 24.48 43.03 21.61
C ILE A 564 25.66 42.20 21.08
N ASN A 565 25.45 41.40 20.03
CA ASN A 565 26.50 40.58 19.44
C ASN A 565 27.65 41.42 18.87
N TRP A 566 27.35 42.54 18.23
CA TRP A 566 28.35 43.46 17.70
C TRP A 566 29.15 44.16 18.81
N LEU A 567 28.47 44.62 19.87
CA LEU A 567 29.13 45.22 21.02
C LEU A 567 30.00 44.21 21.77
N ASN A 568 29.50 43.01 22.06
CA ASN A 568 30.31 41.95 22.68
C ASN A 568 31.55 41.61 21.84
N LYS A 569 31.44 41.65 20.51
CA LYS A 569 32.55 41.29 19.62
C LYS A 569 33.63 42.38 19.50
N TYR A 570 33.25 43.65 19.49
CA TYR A 570 34.17 44.75 19.15
C TYR A 570 34.33 45.82 20.26
N ALA A 571 33.48 45.80 21.28
CA ALA A 571 33.40 46.79 22.34
C ALA A 571 32.90 46.18 23.66
N GLU A 572 33.43 45.01 24.05
CA GLU A 572 33.01 44.24 25.24
C GLU A 572 33.03 45.08 26.52
N ALA A 573 34.12 45.81 26.79
CA ALA A 573 34.22 46.69 27.95
C ALA A 573 33.16 47.82 27.95
N TYR A 574 32.76 48.30 26.77
CA TYR A 574 31.67 49.29 26.67
C TYR A 574 30.32 48.65 26.99
N MET A 575 30.08 47.42 26.50
CA MET A 575 28.86 46.67 26.77
C MET A 575 28.66 46.51 28.29
N ASP A 576 29.69 46.05 29.00
CA ASP A 576 29.61 45.76 30.44
C ASP A 576 29.45 47.03 31.31
N GLU A 577 30.09 48.14 30.91
CA GLU A 577 30.12 49.36 31.73
C GLU A 577 29.01 50.38 31.42
N ARG A 578 28.40 50.32 30.22
CA ARG A 578 27.56 51.40 29.70
C ARG A 578 26.19 50.97 29.21
N VAL A 579 25.92 49.67 29.03
CA VAL A 579 24.62 49.18 28.54
C VAL A 579 23.86 48.53 29.70
N SER A 580 22.67 49.07 30.03
CA SER A 580 21.82 48.48 31.07
C SER A 580 20.93 47.36 30.53
N GLN A 581 20.34 46.55 31.42
CA GLN A 581 19.38 45.51 31.03
C GLN A 581 18.13 46.09 30.34
N ASP A 582 17.69 47.29 30.73
CA ASP A 582 16.56 47.97 30.11
C ASP A 582 16.92 48.43 28.68
N ASP A 583 18.15 48.92 28.48
CA ASP A 583 18.64 49.33 27.16
C ASP A 583 18.67 48.13 26.19
N MET A 584 19.06 46.94 26.67
CA MET A 584 19.08 45.69 25.90
C MET A 584 17.70 45.27 25.38
N CYS A 585 16.61 45.84 25.92
CA CYS A 585 15.24 45.57 25.48
C CYS A 585 14.70 46.62 24.49
N SER A 586 15.50 47.64 24.14
CA SER A 586 15.09 48.77 23.29
C SER A 586 16.03 48.94 22.09
N GLN A 587 15.54 48.69 20.88
CA GLN A 587 16.31 48.86 19.65
C GLN A 587 16.87 50.27 19.52
N ASN A 588 16.13 51.29 19.98
CA ASN A 588 16.56 52.68 19.88
C ASN A 588 17.77 52.93 20.81
N ALA A 589 17.71 52.43 22.04
CA ALA A 589 18.81 52.57 22.99
C ALA A 589 20.04 51.80 22.52
N MET A 590 19.86 50.55 22.08
CA MET A 590 20.96 49.72 21.57
C MET A 590 21.65 50.33 20.34
N LEU A 591 20.89 50.87 19.39
CA LEU A 591 21.46 51.55 18.21
C LEU A 591 22.27 52.78 18.59
N ASP A 592 21.85 53.53 19.61
CA ASP A 592 22.60 54.69 20.09
C ASP A 592 23.88 54.29 20.83
N HIS A 593 23.89 53.16 21.55
CA HIS A 593 25.11 52.58 22.11
C HIS A 593 26.08 52.11 21.03
N CYS A 594 25.58 51.41 20.01
CA CYS A 594 26.41 50.99 18.86
C CYS A 594 27.06 52.17 18.14
N LYS A 595 26.32 53.27 17.90
CA LYS A 595 26.89 54.48 17.28
C LYS A 595 28.00 55.14 18.10
N LYS A 596 27.94 55.03 19.44
CA LYS A 596 28.95 55.60 20.34
C LYS A 596 30.19 54.72 20.45
N ALA A 597 30.02 53.41 20.35
CA ALA A 597 31.06 52.42 20.64
C ALA A 597 31.78 51.87 19.39
N LEU A 598 31.11 51.81 18.24
CA LEU A 598 31.63 51.20 17.01
C LEU A 598 32.25 52.25 16.07
N SER A 599 33.24 51.81 15.28
CA SER A 599 33.78 52.63 14.19
C SER A 599 32.79 52.76 13.03
N ILE A 600 33.02 53.74 12.13
CA ILE A 600 32.18 53.96 10.94
C ILE A 600 32.11 52.70 10.05
N GLU A 601 33.23 51.99 9.91
CA GLU A 601 33.28 50.76 9.11
C GLU A 601 32.51 49.61 9.76
N GLN A 602 32.62 49.47 11.09
CA GLN A 602 31.89 48.48 11.88
C GLN A 602 30.40 48.75 11.87
N ASP A 603 29.97 50.01 12.07
CA ASP A 603 28.57 50.40 11.99
C ASP A 603 27.97 50.09 10.61
N LYS A 604 28.67 50.44 9.52
CA LYS A 604 28.22 50.13 8.15
C LYS A 604 28.07 48.62 7.90
N ALA A 605 28.93 47.79 8.49
CA ALA A 605 28.80 46.35 8.42
C ALA A 605 27.63 45.84 9.28
N MET A 606 27.48 46.35 10.51
CA MET A 606 26.34 46.04 11.38
C MET A 606 24.99 46.40 10.74
N GLN A 607 24.88 47.52 10.01
CA GLN A 607 23.65 47.90 9.31
C GLN A 607 23.17 46.81 8.32
N LYS A 608 24.09 46.07 7.70
CA LYS A 608 23.73 44.93 6.83
C LYS A 608 23.11 43.80 7.63
N ASP A 609 23.67 43.50 8.80
CA ASP A 609 23.16 42.46 9.69
C ASP A 609 21.82 42.85 10.31
N LEU A 610 21.63 44.13 10.67
CA LEU A 610 20.35 44.67 11.13
C LEU A 610 19.27 44.57 10.05
N TYR A 611 19.60 44.90 8.80
CA TYR A 611 18.69 44.74 7.68
C TYR A 611 18.31 43.27 7.48
N ALA A 612 19.30 42.38 7.46
CA ALA A 612 19.07 40.93 7.32
C ALA A 612 18.21 40.36 8.46
N ALA A 613 18.47 40.76 9.71
CA ALA A 613 17.68 40.33 10.86
C ALA A 613 16.22 40.82 10.78
N ARG A 614 16.00 42.08 10.35
CA ARG A 614 14.64 42.61 10.15
C ARG A 614 13.90 41.84 9.05
N ASP A 615 14.54 41.59 7.92
CA ASP A 615 13.93 40.83 6.83
C ASP A 615 13.65 39.37 7.22
N ALA A 616 14.53 38.76 8.01
CA ALA A 616 14.32 37.43 8.57
C ALA A 616 13.06 37.38 9.46
N VAL A 617 12.90 38.33 10.39
CA VAL A 617 11.70 38.41 11.25
C VAL A 617 10.43 38.63 10.42
N LYS A 618 10.47 39.45 9.37
CA LYS A 618 9.31 39.64 8.48
C LYS A 618 8.91 38.38 7.70
N SER A 619 9.82 37.43 7.55
CA SER A 619 9.57 36.17 6.84
C SER A 619 9.07 35.03 7.73
N ILE A 620 9.06 35.22 9.06
CA ILE A 620 8.57 34.20 9.99
C ILE A 620 7.05 34.08 9.89
N SER A 621 6.55 32.89 10.21
CA SER A 621 5.12 32.64 10.37
C SER A 621 4.87 31.93 11.69
N ALA A 622 3.70 32.12 12.27
CA ALA A 622 3.32 31.52 13.54
C ALA A 622 2.28 30.43 13.33
N TRP A 623 2.41 29.34 14.07
CA TRP A 623 1.63 28.13 13.91
C TRP A 623 1.23 27.55 15.26
N ARG A 624 0.12 26.84 15.31
CA ARG A 624 -0.31 26.03 16.46
C ARG A 624 -0.51 24.60 16.02
N ILE A 625 0.10 23.66 16.74
CA ILE A 625 -0.15 22.22 16.58
C ILE A 625 -1.23 21.80 17.58
N GLU A 626 -2.30 21.22 17.04
CA GLU A 626 -3.30 20.48 17.80
C GLU A 626 -3.27 19.00 17.40
N GLY A 627 -3.55 18.10 18.35
CA GLY A 627 -3.50 16.65 18.13
C GLY A 627 -4.81 15.95 18.46
N THR A 628 -5.17 14.96 17.65
CA THR A 628 -6.15 13.92 17.98
C THR A 628 -5.42 12.59 18.03
N LEU A 629 -5.45 11.89 19.16
CA LEU A 629 -4.66 10.68 19.42
C LEU A 629 -5.59 9.56 19.87
N ARG A 630 -5.32 8.34 19.40
CA ARG A 630 -6.06 7.13 19.79
C ARG A 630 -5.46 6.45 21.02
N GLU A 631 -4.13 6.35 21.05
CA GLU A 631 -3.38 5.57 22.04
C GLU A 631 -2.89 6.37 23.26
N PHE A 632 -2.90 7.70 23.16
CA PHE A 632 -2.31 8.59 24.15
C PHE A 632 -3.30 9.66 24.61
N PRO A 633 -3.20 10.17 25.85
CA PRO A 633 -3.98 11.30 26.30
C PRO A 633 -3.75 12.56 25.43
N LYS A 634 -4.79 13.37 25.27
CA LYS A 634 -4.70 14.64 24.53
C LYS A 634 -3.65 15.57 25.17
N PHE A 635 -2.72 16.09 24.36
CA PHE A 635 -1.73 17.08 24.79
C PHE A 635 -2.25 18.52 24.67
N LYS A 636 -1.62 19.46 25.41
CA LYS A 636 -1.89 20.90 25.29
C LYS A 636 -1.37 21.44 23.95
N PRO A 637 -2.15 22.23 23.19
CA PRO A 637 -1.68 22.78 21.93
C PRO A 637 -0.31 23.46 22.04
N VAL A 638 0.55 23.23 21.04
CA VAL A 638 1.93 23.76 21.04
C VAL A 638 2.03 24.86 19.99
N ASN A 639 2.44 26.05 20.42
CA ASN A 639 2.67 27.18 19.53
C ASN A 639 4.11 27.18 19.00
N LEU A 640 4.26 27.48 17.73
CA LEU A 640 5.50 27.37 16.98
C LEU A 640 5.74 28.63 16.15
N TRP A 641 7.00 29.02 16.06
CA TRP A 641 7.52 29.90 15.03
C TRP A 641 8.12 29.06 13.92
N PHE A 642 7.72 29.29 12.68
CA PHE A 642 8.43 28.75 11.53
C PHE A 642 9.47 29.78 11.09
N GLU A 643 10.71 29.53 11.51
CA GLU A 643 11.91 30.29 11.14
C GLU A 643 12.67 29.45 10.13
N TYR A 644 12.48 29.72 8.84
CA TYR A 644 13.02 28.89 7.77
C TYR A 644 14.50 28.52 8.01
N PRO A 645 14.88 27.23 7.97
CA PRO A 645 14.07 26.07 7.57
C PRO A 645 13.43 25.27 8.73
N VAL A 646 13.34 25.81 9.96
CA VAL A 646 12.94 25.04 11.16
C VAL A 646 11.69 25.55 11.89
N HIS A 647 10.96 24.65 12.54
CA HIS A 647 9.93 24.99 13.52
C HIS A 647 10.53 25.08 14.94
N LYS A 648 10.32 26.22 15.61
CA LYS A 648 10.76 26.46 16.98
C LYS A 648 9.57 26.65 17.91
N VAL A 649 9.59 25.97 19.04
CA VAL A 649 8.56 26.14 20.08
C VAL A 649 8.62 27.56 20.65
N ASP A 650 7.47 28.21 20.75
CA ASP A 650 7.35 29.52 21.39
C ASP A 650 7.49 29.38 22.91
N LYS A 651 8.71 29.58 23.41
CA LYS A 651 9.01 29.57 24.85
C LYS A 651 8.58 30.84 25.56
N SER A 652 8.24 31.90 24.82
CA SER A 652 7.83 33.18 25.40
C SER A 652 6.33 33.28 25.64
N GLU A 653 5.57 32.28 25.17
CA GLU A 653 4.11 32.19 25.25
C GLU A 653 3.36 33.38 24.61
N ILE A 654 4.05 34.20 23.82
CA ILE A 654 3.48 35.36 23.11
C ILE A 654 2.37 34.92 22.14
N LEU A 655 2.49 33.71 21.58
CA LEU A 655 1.50 33.15 20.67
C LEU A 655 0.29 32.54 21.38
N GLU A 656 0.30 32.35 22.70
CA GLU A 656 -0.80 31.72 23.43
C GLU A 656 -2.07 32.57 23.37
N GLY A 657 -1.93 33.89 23.52
CA GLY A 657 -3.03 34.86 23.49
C GLY A 657 -3.68 35.07 22.12
N ILE A 658 -3.09 34.56 21.04
CA ILE A 658 -3.64 34.70 19.68
C ILE A 658 -4.84 33.77 19.54
N LYS A 659 -6.03 34.36 19.41
CA LYS A 659 -7.27 33.62 19.17
C LYS A 659 -7.33 33.19 17.72
N LEU A 660 -7.64 31.90 17.54
CA LEU A 660 -7.92 31.33 16.24
C LEU A 660 -9.18 31.96 15.64
N ASP A 661 -9.21 32.07 14.32
CA ASP A 661 -10.31 32.70 13.58
C ASP A 661 -11.66 31.94 13.73
N THR A 662 -11.61 30.71 14.29
CA THR A 662 -12.72 29.88 14.80
C THR A 662 -13.46 30.49 15.98
N GLU A 663 -12.75 31.18 16.87
CA GLU A 663 -13.28 31.70 18.13
C GLU A 663 -13.85 33.12 17.99
N ARG A 664 -13.70 33.74 16.81
CA ARG A 664 -14.29 35.04 16.51
C ARG A 664 -15.76 34.87 16.13
N ALA A 665 -16.66 35.28 17.02
CA ALA A 665 -18.11 35.22 16.82
C ALA A 665 -18.52 35.88 15.47
N PRO A 666 -19.46 35.29 14.69
CA PRO A 666 -19.82 35.75 13.35
C PRO A 666 -20.22 37.23 13.28
N TRP A 667 -20.83 37.77 14.34
CA TRP A 667 -21.24 39.18 14.43
C TRP A 667 -20.07 40.15 14.60
N LYS A 668 -18.92 39.72 15.13
CA LYS A 668 -17.68 40.53 15.20
C LYS A 668 -16.94 40.59 13.87
N LYS A 669 -17.16 39.65 12.95
CA LYS A 669 -16.53 39.66 11.60
C LYS A 669 -16.99 40.83 10.71
N ASN A 670 -18.17 41.41 10.98
CA ASN A 670 -18.68 42.58 10.25
C ASN A 670 -18.29 43.93 10.89
N LEU A 671 -17.67 43.94 12.07
CA LEU A 671 -17.27 45.15 12.78
C LEU A 671 -15.79 45.51 12.54
N SER A 672 -14.91 44.54 12.28
CA SER A 672 -13.47 44.78 12.08
C SER A 672 -13.06 45.17 10.65
N LYS A 673 -14.02 45.23 9.70
CA LYS A 673 -13.77 45.68 8.31
C LYS A 673 -14.67 46.83 7.86
N LYS A 674 -15.25 47.61 8.77
CA LYS A 674 -15.75 48.93 8.38
C LYS A 674 -14.59 49.91 8.41
N LYS A 675 -13.93 50.09 7.25
CA LYS A 675 -13.20 51.34 6.98
C LYS A 675 -14.15 52.48 7.35
N THR A 676 -13.66 53.45 8.09
CA THR A 676 -14.50 54.63 8.41
C THR A 676 -14.99 55.24 7.10
N PRO A 677 -16.18 55.88 7.07
CA PRO A 677 -16.68 56.53 5.85
C PRO A 677 -15.65 57.46 5.21
N ASP A 678 -14.80 58.07 6.03
CA ASP A 678 -13.71 58.96 5.58
C ASP A 678 -12.53 58.20 4.98
N GLU A 679 -12.04 57.10 5.58
CA GLU A 679 -10.97 56.28 4.99
C GLU A 679 -11.40 55.67 3.64
N ALA A 680 -12.62 55.15 3.55
CA ALA A 680 -13.16 54.61 2.30
C ALA A 680 -13.34 55.69 1.23
N LYS A 681 -13.61 56.93 1.64
CA LYS A 681 -13.70 58.09 0.73
C LYS A 681 -12.32 58.54 0.27
N GLN A 682 -11.32 58.59 1.16
CA GLN A 682 -9.93 58.95 0.85
C GLN A 682 -9.34 57.98 -0.19
N GLU A 683 -9.52 56.68 0.01
CA GLU A 683 -9.01 55.64 -0.89
C GLU A 683 -9.70 55.68 -2.25
N ARG A 684 -11.03 55.92 -2.30
CA ARG A 684 -11.75 56.15 -3.56
C ARG A 684 -11.21 57.37 -4.30
N LYS A 685 -10.82 58.43 -3.59
CA LYS A 685 -10.22 59.62 -4.20
C LYS A 685 -8.85 59.32 -4.80
N VAL A 686 -7.97 58.66 -4.04
CA VAL A 686 -6.64 58.23 -4.51
C VAL A 686 -6.75 57.31 -5.72
N SER A 687 -7.70 56.37 -5.71
CA SER A 687 -7.97 55.48 -6.84
C SER A 687 -8.41 56.24 -8.11
N VAL A 688 -9.17 57.33 -7.97
CA VAL A 688 -9.57 58.19 -9.08
C VAL A 688 -8.38 58.99 -9.63
N ASP A 689 -7.51 59.52 -8.76
CA ASP A 689 -6.32 60.26 -9.18
C ASP A 689 -5.36 59.36 -9.99
N LEU A 690 -5.10 58.14 -9.50
CA LEU A 690 -4.29 57.14 -10.19
C LEU A 690 -4.88 56.74 -11.56
N ALA A 691 -6.20 56.56 -11.62
CA ALA A 691 -6.87 56.22 -12.88
C ALA A 691 -6.80 57.35 -13.91
N ILE A 692 -6.95 58.61 -13.48
CA ILE A 692 -6.83 59.78 -14.37
C ILE A 692 -5.39 59.96 -14.85
N GLU A 693 -4.40 59.75 -13.98
CA GLU A 693 -2.98 59.80 -14.35
C GLU A 693 -2.65 58.71 -15.38
N ALA A 694 -3.08 57.46 -15.13
CA ALA A 694 -2.86 56.35 -16.04
C ALA A 694 -3.55 56.55 -17.41
N CYS A 695 -4.81 57.01 -17.42
CA CYS A 695 -5.55 57.27 -18.65
C CYS A 695 -5.11 58.55 -19.37
N GLY A 696 -4.45 59.48 -18.68
CA GLY A 696 -3.99 60.77 -19.22
C GLY A 696 -2.66 60.72 -19.99
N ILE A 697 -1.90 59.62 -19.86
CA ILE A 697 -0.60 59.45 -20.53
C ILE A 697 -0.73 59.40 -22.05
N ASN A 698 -1.88 58.96 -22.59
CA ASN A 698 -2.11 58.75 -24.02
C ASN A 698 -3.12 59.72 -24.68
N GLY A 699 -3.52 60.81 -24.00
CA GLY A 699 -4.44 61.81 -24.55
C GLY A 699 -5.52 62.27 -23.58
N GLN A 700 -6.61 62.84 -24.12
CA GLN A 700 -7.70 63.39 -23.32
C GLN A 700 -8.48 62.29 -22.60
N VAL A 701 -8.57 62.38 -21.26
CA VAL A 701 -9.25 61.40 -20.42
C VAL A 701 -10.75 61.42 -20.65
N THR A 702 -11.35 60.24 -20.87
CA THR A 702 -12.80 60.04 -21.04
C THR A 702 -13.38 59.18 -19.93
N ILE A 703 -14.70 59.27 -19.72
CA ILE A 703 -15.44 58.45 -18.74
C ILE A 703 -15.34 56.96 -19.10
N GLU A 704 -15.41 56.62 -20.39
CA GLU A 704 -15.29 55.23 -20.87
C GLU A 704 -13.90 54.66 -20.56
N GLY A 705 -12.83 55.42 -20.81
CA GLY A 705 -11.46 54.96 -20.50
C GLY A 705 -11.24 54.74 -19.00
N LEU A 706 -11.82 55.60 -18.15
CA LEU A 706 -11.77 55.42 -16.69
C LEU A 706 -12.63 54.23 -16.21
N SER A 707 -13.77 54.00 -16.85
CA SER A 707 -14.69 52.89 -16.57
C SER A 707 -14.01 51.54 -16.83
N GLU A 708 -13.33 51.43 -17.98
CA GLU A 708 -12.55 50.27 -18.38
C GLU A 708 -11.35 50.04 -17.46
N TYR A 709 -10.56 51.08 -17.18
CA TYR A 709 -9.38 50.97 -16.32
C TYR A 709 -9.73 50.57 -14.87
N MET A 710 -10.81 51.13 -14.33
CA MET A 710 -11.23 50.87 -12.94
C MET A 710 -12.12 49.63 -12.80
N GLY A 711 -12.58 49.02 -13.91
CA GLY A 711 -13.48 47.87 -13.90
C GLY A 711 -14.85 48.16 -13.27
N VAL A 712 -15.36 49.39 -13.40
CA VAL A 712 -16.65 49.82 -12.81
C VAL A 712 -17.46 50.61 -13.82
N THR A 713 -18.79 50.61 -13.70
CA THR A 713 -19.68 51.30 -14.65
C THR A 713 -19.40 52.82 -14.75
N ASP A 714 -19.70 53.41 -15.90
CA ASP A 714 -19.63 54.86 -16.15
C ASP A 714 -20.37 55.68 -15.09
N LYS A 715 -21.52 55.17 -14.63
CA LYS A 715 -22.32 55.79 -13.56
C LYS A 715 -21.54 55.83 -12.24
N THR A 716 -20.81 54.77 -11.93
CA THR A 716 -19.93 54.68 -10.76
C THR A 716 -18.75 55.63 -10.88
N VAL A 717 -18.12 55.73 -12.06
CA VAL A 717 -17.03 56.68 -12.34
C VAL A 717 -17.51 58.13 -12.13
N ARG A 718 -18.66 58.51 -12.72
CA ARG A 718 -19.24 59.86 -12.55
C ARG A 718 -19.52 60.18 -11.08
N ASN A 719 -20.03 59.22 -10.32
CA ASN A 719 -20.28 59.39 -8.89
C ASN A 719 -18.98 59.57 -8.08
N ARG A 720 -17.93 58.80 -8.39
CA ARG A 720 -16.62 58.92 -7.73
C ARG A 720 -15.91 60.23 -8.08
N LEU A 721 -15.99 60.70 -9.32
CA LEU A 721 -15.49 62.02 -9.74
C LEU A 721 -16.21 63.17 -9.02
N LYS A 722 -17.53 63.04 -8.83
CA LYS A 722 -18.34 63.99 -8.06
C LYS A 722 -18.00 63.97 -6.57
N GLU A 723 -17.76 62.79 -5.99
CA GLU A 723 -17.31 62.60 -4.60
C GLU A 723 -15.88 63.13 -4.37
N HIS A 724 -15.01 63.04 -5.39
CA HIS A 724 -13.66 63.61 -5.37
C HIS A 724 -13.69 65.14 -5.25
N GLY A 725 -14.49 65.79 -6.10
CA GLY A 725 -14.70 67.25 -6.12
C GLY A 725 -13.71 68.02 -7.01
N GLY A 726 -12.49 67.50 -7.21
CA GLY A 726 -11.41 68.15 -7.98
C GLY A 726 -11.47 68.05 -9.51
N TYR A 727 -12.47 67.37 -10.10
CA TYR A 727 -12.57 67.13 -11.54
C TYR A 727 -13.92 67.58 -12.11
N TRP A 728 -13.94 68.06 -13.35
CA TRP A 728 -15.14 68.37 -14.14
C TRP A 728 -15.36 67.28 -15.19
N VAL A 729 -16.62 67.10 -15.57
CA VAL A 729 -17.05 66.17 -16.63
C VAL A 729 -17.92 66.93 -17.60
N ASP A 730 -17.54 66.96 -18.88
CA ASP A 730 -18.30 67.59 -19.95
C ASP A 730 -18.23 66.73 -21.21
N ASP A 731 -19.38 66.44 -21.81
CA ASP A 731 -19.55 65.56 -22.98
C ASP A 731 -18.69 64.27 -22.97
N GLY A 732 -18.69 63.56 -21.83
CA GLY A 732 -17.93 62.31 -21.65
C GLY A 732 -16.43 62.47 -21.42
N LYS A 733 -15.89 63.70 -21.47
CA LYS A 733 -14.50 64.04 -21.17
C LYS A 733 -14.33 64.48 -19.72
N VAL A 734 -13.16 64.20 -19.15
CA VAL A 734 -12.81 64.51 -17.76
C VAL A 734 -11.60 65.43 -17.72
N GLY A 735 -11.68 66.51 -16.93
CA GLY A 735 -10.56 67.42 -16.74
C GLY A 735 -10.45 67.94 -15.30
N LYS A 736 -9.27 68.43 -14.93
CA LYS A 736 -9.03 68.96 -13.57
C LYS A 736 -9.68 70.34 -13.43
N LYS A 737 -10.42 70.56 -12.35
CA LYS A 737 -10.91 71.89 -11.98
C LYS A 737 -9.72 72.71 -11.47
N LYS A 738 -9.62 73.97 -11.93
CA LYS A 738 -8.62 74.91 -11.41
C LYS A 738 -8.98 75.38 -10.02
#